data_AF-A0A849E4F8-F1
#
_entry.id   AF-A0A849E4F8-F1
#
_cell.length_a   1.000
_cell.length_b   1.000
_cell.length_c   1.000
_cell.angle_alpha   90.00
_cell.angle_beta   90.00
_cell.angle_gamma   90.00
#
_symmetry.space_group_name_H-M   'P 1'
#
loop_
_entity.id
_entity.type
_entity.pdbx_description
1 polymer ?
#
loop_
_entity_poly.entity_id
_entity_poly.type
_entity_poly.pdbx_seq_one_letter_code
_entity_poly.pdbx_strand_id
1 'polypeptide(L)'
;MPKREIVSWWLAAFTTGVLMLTIGYAADTKLFMPGPLTSSHSTLEQCSDCHSNVSKGQFGWLHTVFATANPRKDSSACLTCHKMGEEVAHNPHGLEMSKLDAYVREIKAQASAATLPVKARVRKAVLPVDSTFKDGVFCATCHKEHQGGDVKLKDMADAQCHTCHQVQFESFNADHPDFDKYPFRRRTRVNFDHSGHFKKHFPEWKAKKENAGTTPDSCSGCHTVSAQEGHMNVKPFAESCAACHLGQIVGAERATGPKGVAMLMLPGVDVATFREKKIDIGKWPDESEAELSSLMKLLIGRTAKGRKILADTNELDLLDLTQATPEQITQVGNLVWEVKQLFHALTNSGTADILKQLESDEQTPIDKQLLTNLTASMPRDVLIGALRDWLPDLAEEITRRGDEQRADVPLATTTSDASDTVTVDGANTDQVENATVAQAPDADPETTQADRAKLAGPVVLAQQTERWRVDPFGRLLKGNKPPEEDEDDEAADEPGDADEPEDQVSDDADASDDQDPVEPADSTADAEADAEVDSDVEVSSDNETEPLELDTDAETWAQFGGWYRQDYSIMYKPTGHADTFLKAWLDFSAIRFSKAQGNLAASVFMELTGKDAQGQCSKCHSIDATKDQARAVKWSPSSTETSESLFTSFSHEPHLGVVSAEKGCLTCHELSNAKGYLDTYKANDPKKFVANFAPVKKETCASCHGKKEVRQDCVLCHKYHVTDIFTPVMQTKIPEK
;
A
#
# COMPACT_ATOMS: atom_id res chain seq x y z
N MET A 1 -15.79 42.71 83.95
CA MET A 1 -14.84 42.39 82.86
C MET A 1 -14.58 43.66 82.06
N PRO A 2 -13.32 44.09 81.88
CA PRO A 2 -12.99 45.22 81.02
C PRO A 2 -13.31 44.92 79.55
N LYS A 3 -13.75 45.94 78.79
CA LYS A 3 -14.23 45.81 77.39
C LYS A 3 -13.24 45.11 76.43
N ARG A 4 -11.94 45.11 76.73
CA ARG A 4 -10.91 44.44 75.92
C ARG A 4 -11.03 42.91 75.96
N GLU A 5 -11.36 42.32 77.11
CA GLU A 5 -11.52 40.87 77.25
C GLU A 5 -12.69 40.34 76.41
N ILE A 6 -13.81 41.07 76.40
CA ILE A 6 -15.00 40.73 75.62
C ILE A 6 -14.67 40.74 74.11
N VAL A 7 -13.96 41.77 73.61
CA VAL A 7 -13.55 41.83 72.20
C VAL A 7 -12.56 40.72 71.85
N SER A 8 -11.59 40.42 72.71
CA SER A 8 -10.68 39.29 72.50
C SER A 8 -11.40 37.94 72.47
N TRP A 9 -12.42 37.75 73.33
CA TRP A 9 -13.20 36.52 73.38
C TRP A 9 -14.10 36.36 72.14
N TRP A 10 -14.74 37.42 71.66
CA TRP A 10 -15.48 37.40 70.39
C TRP A 10 -14.57 37.19 69.18
N LEU A 11 -13.37 37.78 69.16
CA LEU A 11 -12.40 37.56 68.09
C LEU A 11 -11.91 36.10 68.09
N ALA A 12 -11.64 35.52 69.26
CA ALA A 12 -11.25 34.12 69.42
C ALA A 12 -12.39 33.15 69.07
N ALA A 13 -13.64 33.48 69.43
CA ALA A 13 -14.82 32.70 69.05
C ALA A 13 -15.08 32.78 67.53
N PHE A 14 -14.86 33.95 66.92
CA PHE A 14 -14.98 34.12 65.47
C PHE A 14 -13.87 33.38 64.72
N THR A 15 -12.61 33.51 65.12
CA THR A 15 -11.52 32.75 64.47
C THR A 15 -11.67 31.25 64.68
N THR A 16 -12.04 30.79 65.88
CA THR A 16 -12.34 29.36 66.12
C THR A 16 -13.54 28.89 65.32
N GLY A 17 -14.60 29.71 65.20
CA GLY A 17 -15.77 29.42 64.40
C GLY A 17 -15.48 29.33 62.90
N VAL A 18 -14.66 30.26 62.37
CA VAL A 18 -14.14 30.21 60.99
C VAL A 18 -13.23 28.99 60.80
N LEU A 19 -12.37 28.66 61.77
CA LEU A 19 -11.50 27.49 61.71
C LEU A 19 -12.32 26.19 61.72
N MET A 20 -13.38 26.11 62.53
CA MET A 20 -14.29 24.96 62.54
C MET A 20 -15.18 24.89 61.31
N LEU A 21 -15.51 26.02 60.67
CA LEU A 21 -16.16 26.04 59.37
C LEU A 21 -15.22 25.59 58.25
N THR A 22 -13.96 26.05 58.21
CA THR A 22 -12.99 25.60 57.20
C THR A 22 -12.56 24.15 57.42
N ILE A 23 -12.38 23.70 58.66
CA ILE A 23 -12.12 22.29 58.99
C ILE A 23 -13.37 21.44 58.73
N GLY A 24 -14.57 21.91 59.06
CA GLY A 24 -15.82 21.20 58.76
C GLY A 24 -16.11 21.07 57.26
N TYR A 25 -15.77 22.10 56.48
CA TYR A 25 -15.84 22.07 55.01
C TYR A 25 -14.71 21.22 54.39
N ALA A 26 -13.54 21.12 55.04
CA ALA A 26 -12.45 20.22 54.65
C ALA A 26 -12.65 18.77 55.12
N ALA A 27 -13.53 18.53 56.11
CA ALA A 27 -13.88 17.21 56.62
C ALA A 27 -14.81 16.43 55.67
N ASP A 28 -15.42 17.09 54.67
CA ASP A 28 -15.83 16.40 53.45
C ASP A 28 -14.57 16.10 52.61
N THR A 29 -13.86 15.05 53.02
CA THR A 29 -12.52 14.68 52.53
C THR A 29 -12.46 14.36 51.03
N LYS A 30 -13.61 14.30 50.35
CA LYS A 30 -13.77 14.19 48.89
C LYS A 30 -13.06 15.28 48.09
N LEU A 31 -12.79 16.45 48.69
CA LEU A 31 -12.07 17.54 48.00
C LEU A 31 -10.55 17.27 47.90
N PHE A 32 -10.01 16.48 48.84
CA PHE A 32 -8.57 16.26 49.01
C PHE A 32 -8.13 14.84 48.61
N MET A 33 -9.02 13.85 48.65
CA MET A 33 -8.75 12.50 48.13
C MET A 33 -9.21 12.39 46.66
N PRO A 34 -8.46 11.72 45.77
CA PRO A 34 -8.77 11.65 44.32
C PRO A 34 -9.94 10.71 43.96
N GLY A 35 -10.70 10.20 44.94
CA GLY A 35 -11.67 9.13 44.75
C GLY A 35 -11.03 7.73 44.73
N PRO A 36 -11.84 6.67 44.60
CA PRO A 36 -11.32 5.32 44.38
C PRO A 36 -10.65 5.20 43.00
N LEU A 37 -9.62 4.35 42.90
CA LEU A 37 -8.97 4.03 41.63
C LEU A 37 -9.90 3.24 40.71
N THR A 38 -9.77 3.43 39.39
CA THR A 38 -10.43 2.57 38.40
C THR A 38 -9.89 1.14 38.48
N SER A 39 -10.64 0.16 37.96
CA SER A 39 -10.17 -1.22 37.80
C SER A 39 -8.81 -1.30 37.09
N SER A 40 -8.56 -0.44 36.09
CA SER A 40 -7.28 -0.33 35.36
C SER A 40 -6.08 0.05 36.23
N HIS A 41 -6.29 0.65 37.41
CA HIS A 41 -5.25 1.07 38.36
C HIS A 41 -5.34 0.31 39.71
N SER A 42 -6.21 -0.71 39.80
CA SER A 42 -6.45 -1.46 41.03
C SER A 42 -5.24 -2.23 41.57
N THR A 43 -4.20 -2.41 40.75
CA THR A 43 -2.93 -3.05 41.12
C THR A 43 -1.89 -2.08 41.69
N LEU A 44 -2.21 -0.78 41.81
CA LEU A 44 -1.35 0.22 42.44
C LEU A 44 -1.68 0.30 43.94
N GLU A 45 -0.81 -0.30 44.77
CA GLU A 45 -1.06 -0.47 46.21
C GLU A 45 -0.44 0.63 47.09
N GLN A 46 0.56 1.38 46.61
CA GLN A 46 1.30 2.35 47.42
C GLN A 46 1.12 3.77 46.87
N CYS A 47 0.91 4.75 47.75
CA CYS A 47 0.83 6.16 47.33
C CYS A 47 2.11 6.66 46.61
N SER A 48 3.26 6.03 46.88
CA SER A 48 4.53 6.29 46.19
C SER A 48 4.54 5.87 44.71
N ASP A 49 3.60 5.03 44.28
CA ASP A 49 3.51 4.55 42.90
C ASP A 49 3.01 5.67 41.95
N CYS A 50 2.36 6.70 42.50
CA CYS A 50 1.93 7.91 41.79
C CYS A 50 2.58 9.20 42.32
N HIS A 51 2.89 9.29 43.63
CA HIS A 51 3.41 10.50 44.25
C HIS A 51 4.88 10.38 44.64
N SER A 52 5.74 11.05 43.88
CA SER A 52 7.19 11.03 44.00
C SER A 52 7.75 11.58 45.32
N ASN A 53 6.94 12.34 46.06
CA ASN A 53 7.30 12.91 47.36
C ASN A 53 6.82 12.06 48.56
N VAL A 54 6.23 10.88 48.33
CA VAL A 54 5.86 9.93 49.40
C VAL A 54 7.00 8.96 49.66
N SER A 55 7.53 8.94 50.88
CA SER A 55 8.56 7.99 51.31
C SER A 55 7.95 6.67 51.82
N LYS A 56 8.64 5.55 51.55
CA LYS A 56 8.24 4.18 51.94
C LYS A 56 8.46 3.88 53.43
N GLY A 57 7.97 4.75 54.32
CA GLY A 57 8.13 4.63 55.78
C GLY A 57 6.83 4.80 56.55
N GLN A 58 6.78 4.23 57.76
CA GLN A 58 5.60 4.17 58.65
C GLN A 58 4.97 5.55 58.99
N PHE A 59 5.72 6.65 58.79
CA PHE A 59 5.28 8.04 59.01
C PHE A 59 5.30 8.90 57.74
N GLY A 60 5.42 8.32 56.54
CA GLY A 60 5.48 9.06 55.27
C GLY A 60 4.24 9.94 55.01
N TRP A 61 3.08 9.51 55.49
CA TRP A 61 1.81 10.27 55.44
C TRP A 61 1.83 11.56 56.28
N LEU A 62 2.68 11.64 57.31
CA LEU A 62 2.81 12.87 58.11
C LEU A 62 3.56 13.95 57.31
N HIS A 63 4.47 13.55 56.42
CA HIS A 63 5.08 14.44 55.46
C HIS A 63 4.11 14.87 54.35
N THR A 64 3.12 14.07 53.95
CA THR A 64 2.19 14.45 52.85
C THR A 64 1.28 15.65 53.16
N VAL A 65 1.12 16.02 54.43
CA VAL A 65 0.38 17.23 54.83
C VAL A 65 1.22 18.51 54.60
N PHE A 66 2.55 18.39 54.54
CA PHE A 66 3.48 19.53 54.46
C PHE A 66 4.39 19.50 53.22
N ALA A 67 4.53 18.36 52.55
CA ALA A 67 5.26 18.23 51.30
C ALA A 67 4.42 18.80 50.16
N THR A 68 4.94 19.83 49.49
CA THR A 68 4.36 20.29 48.22
C THR A 68 4.41 19.16 47.22
N ALA A 69 3.33 18.93 46.47
CA ALA A 69 3.34 17.96 45.36
C ALA A 69 4.41 18.37 44.33
N ASN A 70 4.96 17.41 43.59
CA ASN A 70 5.83 17.68 42.45
C ASN A 70 5.16 17.19 41.16
N PRO A 71 4.28 18.01 40.53
CA PRO A 71 3.43 17.55 39.44
C PRO A 71 4.20 16.96 38.25
N ARG A 72 5.42 17.43 37.98
CA ARG A 72 6.28 16.91 36.92
C ARG A 72 6.83 15.53 37.24
N LYS A 73 7.33 15.30 38.46
CA LYS A 73 7.81 13.98 38.89
C LYS A 73 6.67 12.99 39.08
N ASP A 74 5.52 13.44 39.57
CA ASP A 74 4.32 12.62 39.72
C ASP A 74 3.78 12.21 38.33
N SER A 75 3.73 13.14 37.36
CA SER A 75 3.40 12.79 35.95
C SER A 75 4.41 11.81 35.35
N SER A 76 5.69 11.91 35.72
CA SER A 76 6.73 10.96 35.26
C SER A 76 6.47 9.53 35.75
N ALA A 77 5.83 9.35 36.91
CA ALA A 77 5.39 8.04 37.38
C ALA A 77 4.29 7.46 36.47
N CYS A 78 3.30 8.27 36.07
CA CYS A 78 2.28 7.86 35.10
C CYS A 78 2.89 7.42 33.76
N LEU A 79 3.89 8.15 33.26
CA LEU A 79 4.59 7.88 31.98
C LEU A 79 5.49 6.63 32.01
N THR A 80 5.62 5.94 33.15
CA THR A 80 6.23 4.59 33.17
C THR A 80 5.35 3.58 32.43
N CYS A 81 4.02 3.65 32.64
CA CYS A 81 3.03 2.73 32.08
C CYS A 81 2.14 3.35 30.99
N HIS A 82 2.07 4.68 30.88
CA HIS A 82 1.37 5.38 29.80
C HIS A 82 2.38 6.08 28.89
N LYS A 83 2.87 5.37 27.87
CA LYS A 83 3.87 5.90 26.95
C LYS A 83 3.25 6.92 25.99
N MET A 84 3.81 8.12 26.03
CA MET A 84 3.61 9.24 25.11
C MET A 84 4.98 9.75 24.68
N GLY A 85 5.06 10.56 23.63
CA GLY A 85 6.33 11.19 23.24
C GLY A 85 6.88 12.09 24.36
N GLU A 86 8.10 11.83 24.83
CA GLU A 86 8.67 12.45 26.03
C GLU A 86 8.70 14.00 25.95
N GLU A 87 8.95 14.54 24.76
CA GLU A 87 8.98 15.98 24.48
C GLU A 87 7.59 16.65 24.47
N VAL A 88 6.51 15.87 24.33
CA VAL A 88 5.13 16.38 24.20
C VAL A 88 4.19 15.94 25.32
N ALA A 89 4.57 14.98 26.15
CA ALA A 89 3.73 14.40 27.20
C ALA A 89 3.20 15.43 28.23
N HIS A 90 3.91 16.54 28.43
CA HIS A 90 3.52 17.65 29.32
C HIS A 90 2.99 18.88 28.56
N ASN A 91 2.85 18.81 27.24
CA ASN A 91 2.31 19.92 26.45
C ASN A 91 0.79 19.77 26.29
N PRO A 92 0.05 20.88 26.14
CA PRO A 92 -1.39 20.82 25.86
C PRO A 92 -1.72 19.86 24.71
N HIS A 93 -2.63 18.92 24.97
CA HIS A 93 -3.10 17.90 24.03
C HIS A 93 -2.03 16.96 23.45
N GLY A 94 -0.81 16.91 24.00
CA GLY A 94 0.30 16.13 23.43
C GLY A 94 0.87 16.74 22.15
N LEU A 95 0.73 18.05 21.94
CA LEU A 95 1.24 18.75 20.76
C LEU A 95 2.59 19.43 21.00
N GLU A 96 3.33 19.67 19.91
CA GLU A 96 4.55 20.46 19.94
C GLU A 96 4.22 21.96 20.07
N MET A 97 4.97 22.68 20.91
CA MET A 97 4.62 24.04 21.34
C MET A 97 4.61 25.09 20.20
N SER A 98 5.52 25.00 19.23
CA SER A 98 5.54 25.93 18.09
C SER A 98 4.29 25.79 17.20
N LYS A 99 3.74 24.58 17.07
CA LYS A 99 2.43 24.34 16.42
C LYS A 99 1.28 24.96 17.22
N LEU A 100 1.27 24.78 18.54
CA LEU A 100 0.26 25.39 19.41
C LEU A 100 0.28 26.91 19.31
N ASP A 101 1.46 27.53 19.36
CA ASP A 101 1.64 28.98 19.19
C ASP A 101 1.21 29.46 17.79
N ALA A 102 1.43 28.65 16.74
CA ALA A 102 0.94 28.96 15.40
C ALA A 102 -0.59 28.98 15.35
N TYR A 103 -1.27 27.95 15.86
CA TYR A 103 -2.74 27.91 15.94
C TYR A 103 -3.31 29.05 16.79
N VAL A 104 -2.70 29.34 17.94
CA VAL A 104 -3.13 30.45 18.82
C VAL A 104 -2.98 31.80 18.13
N ARG A 105 -1.91 32.03 17.34
CA ARG A 105 -1.76 33.25 16.53
C ARG A 105 -2.81 33.34 15.42
N GLU A 106 -3.08 32.24 14.73
CA GLU A 106 -4.08 32.17 13.65
C GLU A 106 -5.50 32.46 14.17
N ILE A 107 -5.92 31.79 15.24
CA ILE A 107 -7.23 32.01 15.87
C ILE A 107 -7.33 33.44 16.41
N LYS A 108 -6.28 33.99 17.04
CA LYS A 108 -6.25 35.40 17.50
C LYS A 108 -6.29 36.42 16.36
N ALA A 109 -5.85 36.06 15.15
CA ALA A 109 -5.94 36.92 13.97
C ALA A 109 -7.33 36.89 13.33
N GLN A 110 -8.01 35.74 13.37
CA GLN A 110 -9.40 35.57 12.91
C GLN A 110 -10.41 36.17 13.90
N ALA A 111 -10.16 36.04 15.20
CA ALA A 111 -11.01 36.58 16.26
C ALA A 111 -10.81 38.10 16.42
N SER A 112 -11.61 38.90 15.71
CA SER A 112 -11.61 40.35 15.87
C SER A 112 -11.88 40.74 17.34
N ALA A 113 -11.04 41.60 17.92
CA ALA A 113 -11.16 42.00 19.33
C ALA A 113 -12.49 42.70 19.69
N ALA A 114 -13.22 43.19 18.67
CA ALA A 114 -14.50 43.87 18.81
C ALA A 114 -15.63 42.96 19.30
N THR A 115 -15.64 41.67 18.93
CA THR A 115 -16.80 40.77 19.07
C THR A 115 -16.92 40.00 20.39
N LEU A 116 -15.88 39.99 21.25
CA LEU A 116 -15.90 39.20 22.49
C LEU A 116 -17.05 39.60 23.45
N PRO A 117 -17.94 38.66 23.85
CA PRO A 117 -19.01 38.92 24.81
C PRO A 117 -18.49 39.50 26.13
N VAL A 118 -19.27 40.37 26.77
CA VAL A 118 -18.89 41.01 28.06
C VAL A 118 -18.50 39.96 29.12
N LYS A 119 -19.21 38.83 29.17
CA LYS A 119 -18.92 37.70 30.07
C LYS A 119 -17.57 37.00 29.78
N ALA A 120 -17.11 37.01 28.53
CA ALA A 120 -15.79 36.47 28.15
C ALA A 120 -14.66 37.45 28.53
N ARG A 121 -14.88 38.75 28.34
CA ARG A 121 -13.95 39.81 28.78
C ARG A 121 -13.75 39.81 30.29
N VAL A 122 -14.84 39.69 31.07
CA VAL A 122 -14.77 39.57 32.54
C VAL A 122 -14.06 38.29 32.97
N ARG A 123 -14.36 37.13 32.38
CA ARG A 123 -13.68 35.86 32.70
C ARG A 123 -12.17 35.94 32.42
N LYS A 124 -11.74 36.49 31.29
CA LYS A 124 -10.31 36.69 30.98
C LYS A 124 -9.59 37.58 31.99
N ALA A 125 -10.26 38.58 32.56
CA ALA A 125 -9.67 39.45 33.58
C ALA A 125 -9.53 38.78 34.96
N VAL A 126 -10.36 37.77 35.25
CA VAL A 126 -10.36 37.02 36.53
C VAL A 126 -9.49 35.75 36.47
N LEU A 127 -9.35 35.15 35.29
CA LEU A 127 -8.57 33.94 35.03
C LEU A 127 -7.53 34.18 33.93
N PRO A 128 -6.33 34.72 34.26
CA PRO A 128 -5.26 34.97 33.30
C PRO A 128 -4.50 33.68 32.95
N VAL A 129 -5.09 32.86 32.07
CA VAL A 129 -4.56 31.57 31.58
C VAL A 129 -3.13 31.67 31.03
N ASP A 130 -2.75 32.84 30.49
CA ASP A 130 -1.47 33.13 29.83
C ASP A 130 -0.22 32.87 30.72
N SER A 131 -0.38 32.75 32.05
CA SER A 131 0.72 32.47 32.99
C SER A 131 0.65 31.11 33.70
N THR A 132 -0.49 30.41 33.63
CA THR A 132 -0.81 29.26 34.50
C THR A 132 -0.07 27.97 34.12
N PHE A 133 0.32 27.79 32.86
CA PHE A 133 0.86 26.52 32.33
C PHE A 133 2.27 26.63 31.74
N LYS A 134 3.09 27.58 32.21
CA LYS A 134 4.46 27.79 31.70
C LYS A 134 5.38 26.57 31.83
N ASP A 135 5.14 25.73 32.83
CA ASP A 135 5.93 24.52 33.11
C ASP A 135 5.30 23.23 32.51
N GLY A 136 4.22 23.36 31.74
CA GLY A 136 3.43 22.27 31.16
C GLY A 136 2.06 22.05 31.82
N VAL A 137 1.29 21.14 31.25
CA VAL A 137 0.08 20.55 31.82
C VAL A 137 0.43 19.16 32.36
N PHE A 138 0.08 18.89 33.61
CA PHE A 138 0.46 17.66 34.32
C PHE A 138 -0.72 16.68 34.36
N CYS A 139 -0.46 15.37 34.35
CA CYS A 139 -1.51 14.35 34.20
C CYS A 139 -2.61 14.48 35.27
N ALA A 140 -2.21 14.74 36.51
CA ALA A 140 -3.11 14.92 37.65
C ALA A 140 -4.02 16.17 37.55
N THR A 141 -3.68 17.18 36.73
CA THR A 141 -4.51 18.37 36.52
C THR A 141 -5.89 17.99 35.99
N CYS A 142 -5.94 17.02 35.08
CA CYS A 142 -7.19 16.58 34.43
C CYS A 142 -7.70 15.26 35.02
N HIS A 143 -6.81 14.32 35.35
CA HIS A 143 -7.22 13.05 35.97
C HIS A 143 -7.85 13.23 37.37
N LYS A 144 -7.55 14.32 38.09
CA LYS A 144 -8.26 14.66 39.34
C LYS A 144 -9.68 15.20 39.10
N GLU A 145 -9.93 15.81 37.94
CA GLU A 145 -11.26 16.30 37.55
C GLU A 145 -12.18 15.15 37.13
N HIS A 146 -11.61 14.09 36.54
CA HIS A 146 -12.32 12.88 36.09
C HIS A 146 -12.29 11.74 37.13
N GLN A 147 -12.50 12.06 38.43
CA GLN A 147 -12.42 11.14 39.57
C GLN A 147 -12.93 9.72 39.25
N GLY A 148 -12.11 8.71 39.56
CA GLY A 148 -12.21 7.36 38.97
C GLY A 148 -13.49 6.56 39.24
N GLY A 149 -13.59 5.43 38.54
CA GLY A 149 -14.73 4.50 38.59
C GLY A 149 -15.55 4.57 37.30
N ASP A 150 -16.51 5.50 37.26
CA ASP A 150 -17.63 5.49 36.30
C ASP A 150 -17.62 6.66 35.28
N VAL A 151 -16.57 7.49 35.25
CA VAL A 151 -16.54 8.73 34.46
C VAL A 151 -16.28 8.47 32.97
N LYS A 152 -17.27 8.84 32.13
CA LYS A 152 -17.13 8.88 30.68
C LYS A 152 -16.42 10.16 30.25
N LEU A 153 -15.18 10.04 29.77
CA LEU A 153 -14.37 11.17 29.27
C LEU A 153 -15.02 11.97 28.12
N LYS A 154 -16.01 11.42 27.43
CA LYS A 154 -16.77 12.09 26.35
C LYS A 154 -17.90 13.00 26.85
N ASP A 155 -18.17 13.04 28.16
CA ASP A 155 -19.26 13.82 28.76
C ASP A 155 -18.74 15.08 29.49
N MET A 156 -17.57 15.60 29.09
CA MET A 156 -17.06 16.91 29.50
C MET A 156 -17.90 18.04 28.89
N ALA A 157 -18.27 19.03 29.69
CA ALA A 157 -18.89 20.27 29.23
C ALA A 157 -17.82 21.29 28.80
N ASP A 158 -18.10 22.05 27.73
CA ASP A 158 -17.22 23.09 27.18
C ASP A 158 -16.70 24.11 28.23
N ALA A 159 -17.47 24.33 29.30
CA ALA A 159 -17.08 25.18 30.43
C ALA A 159 -15.74 24.79 31.07
N GLN A 160 -15.39 23.51 31.06
CA GLN A 160 -14.18 22.97 31.71
C GLN A 160 -12.91 23.33 30.90
N CYS A 161 -13.01 23.35 29.58
CA CYS A 161 -11.94 23.74 28.65
C CYS A 161 -11.49 25.21 28.83
N HIS A 162 -12.36 26.08 29.36
CA HIS A 162 -12.05 27.50 29.60
C HIS A 162 -10.86 27.73 30.55
N THR A 163 -10.57 26.75 31.41
CA THR A 163 -9.47 26.79 32.39
C THR A 163 -8.09 26.84 31.71
N CYS A 164 -7.97 26.23 30.53
CA CYS A 164 -6.70 26.07 29.81
C CYS A 164 -6.64 26.81 28.47
N HIS A 165 -7.78 27.20 27.89
CA HIS A 165 -7.82 27.87 26.58
C HIS A 165 -7.66 29.41 26.71
N GLN A 166 -6.61 29.95 26.09
CA GLN A 166 -6.34 31.40 26.03
C GLN A 166 -7.41 32.19 25.25
N VAL A 167 -8.13 31.53 24.33
CA VAL A 167 -9.28 32.07 23.61
C VAL A 167 -10.53 31.47 24.25
N GLN A 168 -11.43 32.34 24.72
CA GLN A 168 -12.63 31.97 25.45
C GLN A 168 -13.82 31.86 24.48
N PHE A 169 -14.70 30.87 24.69
CA PHE A 169 -15.82 30.52 23.82
C PHE A 169 -17.04 30.10 24.66
N GLU A 170 -18.28 30.34 24.21
CA GLU A 170 -19.51 29.86 24.87
C GLU A 170 -20.04 28.56 24.25
N SER A 171 -19.95 28.39 22.93
CA SER A 171 -20.35 27.16 22.23
C SER A 171 -19.86 27.13 20.79
N PHE A 172 -19.87 25.94 20.17
CA PHE A 172 -19.56 25.75 18.74
C PHE A 172 -20.26 26.78 17.83
N ASN A 173 -21.59 26.88 17.90
CA ASN A 173 -22.34 27.79 17.01
C ASN A 173 -22.06 29.28 17.22
N ALA A 174 -21.59 29.69 18.40
CA ALA A 174 -21.39 31.10 18.75
C ALA A 174 -19.96 31.59 18.50
N ASP A 175 -18.96 30.75 18.79
CA ASP A 175 -17.56 31.19 18.91
C ASP A 175 -16.57 30.32 18.12
N HIS A 176 -17.01 29.22 17.48
CA HIS A 176 -16.11 28.46 16.61
C HIS A 176 -15.83 29.23 15.30
N PRO A 177 -14.56 29.35 14.87
CA PRO A 177 -14.20 29.99 13.61
C PRO A 177 -14.78 29.23 12.41
N ASP A 178 -14.91 29.89 11.27
CA ASP A 178 -15.37 29.22 10.05
C ASP A 178 -14.30 28.26 9.54
N PHE A 179 -14.75 27.17 8.90
CA PHE A 179 -13.85 26.19 8.32
C PHE A 179 -13.24 26.72 7.01
N ASP A 180 -11.91 26.89 6.95
CA ASP A 180 -11.18 27.31 5.73
C ASP A 180 -11.12 26.17 4.70
N LYS A 181 -10.45 25.06 5.03
CA LYS A 181 -10.19 23.93 4.11
C LYS A 181 -10.77 22.60 4.56
N TYR A 182 -11.50 22.54 5.67
CA TYR A 182 -11.96 21.29 6.27
C TYR A 182 -12.82 20.46 5.29
N PRO A 183 -12.64 19.13 5.20
CA PRO A 183 -11.64 18.29 5.92
C PRO A 183 -10.27 18.19 5.22
N PHE A 184 -10.07 18.86 4.09
CA PHE A 184 -8.90 18.68 3.22
C PHE A 184 -7.62 19.34 3.75
N ARG A 185 -6.62 18.51 4.10
CA ARG A 185 -5.27 18.97 4.48
C ARG A 185 -4.18 18.62 3.47
N ARG A 186 -4.49 17.73 2.52
CA ARG A 186 -3.65 17.29 1.40
C ARG A 186 -4.53 16.76 0.27
N ARG A 187 -4.01 16.69 -0.96
CA ARG A 187 -4.67 15.96 -2.07
C ARG A 187 -4.83 14.46 -1.75
N THR A 188 -5.76 13.79 -2.39
CA THR A 188 -5.89 12.33 -2.35
C THR A 188 -4.65 11.63 -2.93
N ARG A 189 -4.48 10.34 -2.58
CA ARG A 189 -3.42 9.47 -3.14
C ARG A 189 -3.85 8.84 -4.47
N VAL A 190 -5.16 8.65 -4.64
CA VAL A 190 -5.78 8.28 -5.91
C VAL A 190 -6.20 9.55 -6.65
N ASN A 191 -5.80 9.65 -7.92
CA ASN A 191 -6.14 10.73 -8.84
C ASN A 191 -7.49 10.44 -9.52
N PHE A 192 -8.57 10.86 -8.86
CA PHE A 192 -9.94 10.69 -9.35
C PHE A 192 -10.68 12.03 -9.33
N ASP A 193 -11.13 12.50 -10.48
CA ASP A 193 -11.98 13.70 -10.63
C ASP A 193 -13.44 13.27 -10.70
N HIS A 194 -14.16 13.41 -9.58
CA HIS A 194 -15.59 13.10 -9.47
C HIS A 194 -16.42 13.98 -10.41
N SER A 195 -16.06 15.26 -10.57
CA SER A 195 -16.80 16.17 -11.46
C SER A 195 -16.65 15.73 -12.91
N GLY A 196 -15.44 15.35 -13.33
CA GLY A 196 -15.18 14.75 -14.64
C GLY A 196 -15.92 13.43 -14.86
N HIS A 197 -15.90 12.52 -13.89
CA HIS A 197 -16.59 11.22 -14.00
C HIS A 197 -18.11 11.37 -14.06
N PHE A 198 -18.72 12.08 -13.11
CA PHE A 198 -20.18 12.21 -13.05
C PHE A 198 -20.77 13.04 -14.21
N LYS A 199 -20.07 14.09 -14.69
CA LYS A 199 -20.62 15.02 -15.69
C LYS A 199 -20.25 14.69 -17.13
N LYS A 200 -19.19 13.91 -17.34
CA LYS A 200 -18.68 13.56 -18.68
C LYS A 200 -18.60 12.06 -18.87
N HIS A 201 -17.72 11.38 -18.14
CA HIS A 201 -17.35 10.00 -18.48
C HIS A 201 -18.47 8.98 -18.25
N PHE A 202 -19.24 9.07 -17.16
CA PHE A 202 -20.37 8.17 -16.94
C PHE A 202 -21.52 8.42 -17.94
N PRO A 203 -21.95 9.67 -18.24
CA PRO A 203 -22.88 9.93 -19.34
C PRO A 203 -22.40 9.40 -20.70
N GLU A 204 -21.14 9.64 -21.07
CA GLU A 204 -20.54 9.14 -22.33
C GLU A 204 -20.49 7.60 -22.37
N TRP A 205 -20.25 6.95 -21.23
CA TRP A 205 -20.24 5.49 -21.11
C TRP A 205 -21.65 4.89 -21.24
N LYS A 206 -22.63 5.42 -20.49
CA LYS A 206 -24.04 4.97 -20.54
C LYS A 206 -24.71 5.19 -21.91
N ALA A 207 -24.19 6.11 -22.73
CA ALA A 207 -24.70 6.35 -24.08
C ALA A 207 -24.44 5.18 -25.04
N LYS A 208 -23.54 4.26 -24.70
CA LYS A 208 -23.32 3.00 -25.42
C LYS A 208 -24.31 1.95 -24.92
N LYS A 209 -25.04 1.28 -25.83
CA LYS A 209 -26.16 0.39 -25.47
C LYS A 209 -25.72 -0.81 -24.62
N GLU A 210 -24.55 -1.36 -24.92
CA GLU A 210 -23.94 -2.49 -24.21
C GLU A 210 -23.53 -2.16 -22.75
N ASN A 211 -23.55 -0.88 -22.38
CA ASN A 211 -23.07 -0.36 -21.09
C ASN A 211 -24.18 0.25 -20.21
N ALA A 212 -25.44 0.09 -20.59
CA ALA A 212 -26.57 0.58 -19.81
C ALA A 212 -26.60 -0.08 -18.42
N GLY A 213 -26.63 0.75 -17.36
CA GLY A 213 -26.71 0.27 -15.98
C GLY A 213 -25.40 -0.19 -15.32
N THR A 214 -24.25 -0.18 -16.02
CA THR A 214 -22.97 -0.66 -15.44
C THR A 214 -22.22 0.40 -14.61
N THR A 215 -22.70 1.65 -14.61
CA THR A 215 -22.09 2.78 -13.88
C THR A 215 -22.75 2.99 -12.52
N PRO A 216 -22.00 3.31 -11.45
CA PRO A 216 -22.56 3.74 -10.18
C PRO A 216 -23.47 4.99 -10.27
N ASP A 217 -24.67 4.89 -9.70
CA ASP A 217 -25.62 6.01 -9.58
C ASP A 217 -25.55 6.76 -8.24
N SER A 218 -24.75 6.25 -7.29
CA SER A 218 -24.62 6.83 -5.95
C SER A 218 -23.18 6.72 -5.41
N CYS A 219 -22.86 7.52 -4.39
CA CYS A 219 -21.55 7.51 -3.75
C CYS A 219 -21.20 6.13 -3.15
N SER A 220 -22.18 5.39 -2.63
CA SER A 220 -22.01 4.05 -2.06
C SER A 220 -21.75 2.96 -3.11
N GLY A 221 -21.80 3.27 -4.40
CA GLY A 221 -21.27 2.41 -5.45
C GLY A 221 -19.77 2.17 -5.29
N CYS A 222 -18.99 3.24 -5.10
CA CYS A 222 -17.53 3.17 -4.94
C CYS A 222 -17.04 3.31 -3.48
N HIS A 223 -17.86 3.86 -2.58
CA HIS A 223 -17.48 4.09 -1.19
C HIS A 223 -18.17 3.13 -0.21
N THR A 224 -17.52 2.90 0.93
CA THR A 224 -18.05 2.15 2.06
C THR A 224 -17.62 2.79 3.39
N VAL A 225 -18.28 2.47 4.48
CA VAL A 225 -18.00 3.02 5.82
C VAL A 225 -17.23 1.96 6.62
N SER A 226 -16.14 2.35 7.27
CA SER A 226 -15.38 1.47 8.16
C SER A 226 -16.22 1.08 9.37
N ALA A 227 -16.44 -0.23 9.56
CA ALA A 227 -17.23 -0.78 10.66
C ALA A 227 -16.60 -0.59 12.06
N GLN A 228 -15.33 -0.17 12.15
CA GLN A 228 -14.64 0.05 13.43
C GLN A 228 -14.51 1.53 13.81
N GLU A 229 -14.51 2.44 12.82
CA GLU A 229 -14.14 3.85 13.03
C GLU A 229 -15.11 4.85 12.37
N GLY A 230 -16.05 4.37 11.55
CA GLY A 230 -17.02 5.22 10.84
C GLY A 230 -16.42 6.14 9.77
N HIS A 231 -15.17 5.91 9.35
CA HIS A 231 -14.54 6.67 8.27
C HIS A 231 -14.94 6.16 6.89
N MET A 232 -15.00 7.04 5.89
CA MET A 232 -15.28 6.65 4.50
C MET A 232 -14.04 6.06 3.83
N ASN A 233 -14.17 4.82 3.38
CA ASN A 233 -13.21 4.12 2.55
C ASN A 233 -13.67 4.11 1.07
N VAL A 234 -12.75 3.78 0.17
CA VAL A 234 -13.05 3.38 -1.21
C VAL A 234 -13.04 1.85 -1.25
N LYS A 235 -13.97 1.24 -1.97
CA LYS A 235 -14.01 -0.22 -2.17
C LYS A 235 -12.82 -0.68 -3.04
N PRO A 236 -12.50 -1.98 -3.08
CA PRO A 236 -11.44 -2.53 -3.94
C PRO A 236 -11.58 -2.15 -5.42
N PHE A 237 -10.46 -2.14 -6.14
CA PHE A 237 -10.39 -1.83 -7.58
C PHE A 237 -11.34 -2.71 -8.40
N ALA A 238 -11.43 -4.00 -8.06
CA ALA A 238 -12.31 -4.98 -8.71
C ALA A 238 -13.79 -4.55 -8.70
N GLU A 239 -14.24 -3.88 -7.63
CA GLU A 239 -15.62 -3.42 -7.45
C GLU A 239 -15.86 -2.00 -7.99
N SER A 240 -14.86 -1.11 -7.92
CA SER A 240 -15.05 0.32 -8.21
C SER A 240 -14.57 0.78 -9.59
N CYS A 241 -13.64 0.05 -10.21
CA CYS A 241 -12.86 0.56 -11.35
C CYS A 241 -12.66 -0.46 -12.47
N ALA A 242 -12.56 -1.75 -12.15
CA ALA A 242 -12.14 -2.78 -13.11
C ALA A 242 -13.04 -2.85 -14.36
N ALA A 243 -14.36 -2.70 -14.20
CA ALA A 243 -15.34 -2.77 -15.28
C ALA A 243 -15.08 -1.78 -16.44
N CYS A 244 -14.43 -0.64 -16.18
CA CYS A 244 -14.17 0.39 -17.20
C CYS A 244 -12.66 0.68 -17.42
N HIS A 245 -11.76 0.23 -16.54
CA HIS A 245 -10.33 0.58 -16.60
C HIS A 245 -9.37 -0.62 -16.62
N LEU A 246 -9.83 -1.85 -16.42
CA LEU A 246 -8.93 -3.02 -16.45
C LEU A 246 -8.29 -3.20 -17.83
N GLY A 247 -9.05 -2.99 -18.91
CA GLY A 247 -8.55 -3.08 -20.29
C GLY A 247 -7.42 -2.10 -20.61
N GLN A 248 -7.43 -0.91 -20.00
CA GLN A 248 -6.38 0.11 -20.10
C GLN A 248 -5.09 -0.31 -19.39
N ILE A 249 -5.20 -1.07 -18.30
CA ILE A 249 -4.05 -1.54 -17.50
C ILE A 249 -3.39 -2.74 -18.18
N VAL A 250 -4.17 -3.74 -18.61
CA VAL A 250 -3.66 -4.95 -19.27
C VAL A 250 -3.32 -4.74 -20.75
N GLY A 251 -3.57 -3.55 -21.30
CA GLY A 251 -3.27 -3.18 -22.68
C GLY A 251 -4.28 -3.66 -23.72
N ALA A 252 -5.40 -4.27 -23.32
CA ALA A 252 -6.45 -4.73 -24.23
C ALA A 252 -7.08 -3.56 -25.04
N GLU A 253 -7.17 -2.37 -24.45
CA GLU A 253 -7.66 -1.15 -25.12
C GLU A 253 -6.58 -0.41 -25.94
N ARG A 254 -5.35 -0.95 -26.02
CA ARG A 254 -4.24 -0.29 -26.72
C ARG A 254 -4.38 -0.48 -28.23
N ALA A 255 -4.71 0.60 -28.94
CA ALA A 255 -4.87 0.61 -30.39
C ALA A 255 -3.54 0.64 -31.18
N THR A 256 -2.44 1.13 -30.59
CA THR A 256 -1.14 1.27 -31.25
C THR A 256 0.05 1.03 -30.31
N GLY A 257 1.12 0.48 -30.87
CA GLY A 257 2.32 0.06 -30.13
C GLY A 257 2.10 -1.23 -29.32
N PRO A 258 3.18 -1.82 -28.78
CA PRO A 258 3.13 -3.12 -28.13
C PRO A 258 2.29 -3.10 -26.85
N LYS A 259 1.59 -4.22 -26.57
CA LYS A 259 0.80 -4.40 -25.33
C LYS A 259 1.65 -4.78 -24.10
N GLY A 260 2.96 -4.55 -24.15
CA GLY A 260 3.92 -4.90 -23.10
C GLY A 260 5.02 -3.84 -22.90
N VAL A 261 5.80 -4.00 -21.82
CA VAL A 261 7.00 -3.21 -21.52
C VAL A 261 8.23 -3.95 -22.03
N ALA A 262 9.12 -3.27 -22.76
CA ALA A 262 10.33 -3.86 -23.31
C ALA A 262 11.45 -3.98 -22.26
N MET A 263 11.82 -5.20 -21.90
CA MET A 263 12.87 -5.45 -20.89
C MET A 263 14.25 -5.61 -21.54
N LEU A 264 14.34 -6.38 -22.62
CA LEU A 264 15.56 -6.65 -23.38
C LEU A 264 15.23 -6.53 -24.86
N MET A 265 16.09 -5.89 -25.65
CA MET A 265 15.90 -5.64 -27.08
C MET A 265 17.24 -5.84 -27.77
N LEU A 266 17.27 -6.43 -28.96
CA LEU A 266 18.50 -6.52 -29.74
C LEU A 266 18.51 -5.36 -30.74
N PRO A 267 19.26 -4.27 -30.50
CA PRO A 267 19.04 -3.05 -31.25
C PRO A 267 19.43 -3.18 -32.72
N GLY A 268 18.73 -2.45 -33.56
CA GLY A 268 19.14 -2.26 -34.95
C GLY A 268 20.46 -1.50 -35.03
N VAL A 269 21.35 -1.93 -35.94
CA VAL A 269 22.61 -1.25 -36.23
C VAL A 269 22.93 -1.34 -37.72
N ASP A 270 23.67 -0.36 -38.25
CA ASP A 270 24.18 -0.35 -39.64
C ASP A 270 25.28 -1.41 -39.84
N VAL A 271 24.87 -2.67 -40.00
CA VAL A 271 25.77 -3.81 -40.25
C VAL A 271 26.54 -3.63 -41.58
N ALA A 272 25.98 -2.90 -42.55
CA ALA A 272 26.65 -2.63 -43.83
C ALA A 272 27.89 -1.76 -43.64
N THR A 273 27.82 -0.68 -42.85
CA THR A 273 28.98 0.15 -42.50
C THR A 273 30.03 -0.66 -41.74
N PHE A 274 29.66 -1.52 -40.79
CA PHE A 274 30.62 -2.40 -40.10
C PHE A 274 31.37 -3.34 -41.07
N ARG A 275 30.66 -3.94 -42.04
CA ARG A 275 31.24 -4.78 -43.10
C ARG A 275 32.17 -3.97 -44.01
N GLU A 276 31.80 -2.76 -44.42
CA GLU A 276 32.64 -1.89 -45.26
C GLU A 276 33.93 -1.46 -44.54
N LYS A 277 33.82 -1.00 -43.28
CA LYS A 277 34.97 -0.56 -42.47
C LYS A 277 35.80 -1.72 -41.91
N LYS A 278 35.39 -2.97 -42.13
CA LYS A 278 36.04 -4.21 -41.65
C LYS A 278 36.20 -4.27 -40.13
N ILE A 279 35.18 -3.81 -39.40
CA ILE A 279 35.12 -3.87 -37.94
C ILE A 279 34.37 -5.15 -37.56
N ASP A 280 35.02 -6.07 -36.83
CA ASP A 280 34.38 -7.33 -36.42
C ASP A 280 33.40 -7.08 -35.24
N ILE A 281 32.12 -7.29 -35.54
CA ILE A 281 31.02 -7.30 -34.57
C ILE A 281 30.42 -8.70 -34.38
N GLY A 282 30.96 -9.73 -35.02
CA GLY A 282 30.36 -11.06 -35.14
C GLY A 282 29.08 -11.06 -35.97
N LYS A 283 28.27 -12.12 -35.85
CA LYS A 283 26.91 -12.20 -36.39
C LYS A 283 25.99 -11.21 -35.68
N TRP A 284 25.19 -10.50 -36.46
CA TRP A 284 24.11 -9.63 -36.00
C TRP A 284 22.98 -9.69 -37.06
N PRO A 285 21.70 -9.66 -36.67
CA PRO A 285 20.61 -9.64 -37.66
C PRO A 285 20.54 -8.29 -38.36
N ASP A 286 20.51 -8.31 -39.69
CA ASP A 286 20.37 -7.12 -40.53
C ASP A 286 18.94 -6.53 -40.47
N GLU A 287 17.95 -7.33 -40.07
CA GLU A 287 16.51 -7.01 -40.06
C GLU A 287 16.02 -6.33 -38.76
N SER A 288 16.89 -6.12 -37.75
CA SER A 288 16.44 -5.48 -36.51
C SER A 288 16.38 -3.96 -36.68
N GLU A 289 15.23 -3.37 -36.37
CA GLU A 289 15.02 -1.92 -36.24
C GLU A 289 14.78 -1.49 -34.77
N ALA A 290 14.97 -2.40 -33.82
CA ALA A 290 14.63 -2.15 -32.41
C ALA A 290 15.52 -1.07 -31.78
N GLU A 291 14.94 -0.21 -30.94
CA GLU A 291 15.70 0.70 -30.06
C GLU A 291 16.07 0.02 -28.73
N LEU A 292 17.07 0.54 -28.01
CA LEU A 292 17.37 0.09 -26.65
C LEU A 292 16.38 0.68 -25.63
N SER A 293 15.58 -0.17 -24.95
CA SER A 293 14.67 0.26 -23.87
C SER A 293 15.40 0.90 -22.68
N SER A 294 14.72 1.73 -21.88
CA SER A 294 15.33 2.32 -20.68
C SER A 294 15.73 1.25 -19.66
N LEU A 295 14.99 0.15 -19.57
CA LEU A 295 15.30 -1.00 -18.70
C LEU A 295 16.62 -1.66 -19.13
N MET A 296 16.80 -1.91 -20.41
CA MET A 296 18.05 -2.50 -20.91
C MET A 296 19.23 -1.53 -20.80
N LYS A 297 19.02 -0.23 -21.06
CA LYS A 297 20.03 0.82 -20.82
C LYS A 297 20.47 0.82 -19.35
N LEU A 298 19.54 0.69 -18.40
CA LEU A 298 19.86 0.57 -16.97
C LEU A 298 20.70 -0.69 -16.66
N LEU A 299 20.40 -1.84 -17.27
CA LEU A 299 21.19 -3.07 -17.11
C LEU A 299 22.61 -2.94 -17.69
N ILE A 300 22.77 -2.35 -18.88
CA ILE A 300 24.08 -2.06 -19.47
C ILE A 300 24.86 -1.09 -18.55
N GLY A 301 24.18 -0.03 -18.10
CA GLY A 301 24.72 1.00 -17.22
C GLY A 301 25.01 0.58 -15.78
N ARG A 302 24.90 -0.71 -15.42
CA ARG A 302 25.40 -1.23 -14.14
C ARG A 302 26.92 -1.04 -13.99
N THR A 303 27.67 -1.23 -15.08
CA THR A 303 29.13 -1.06 -15.10
C THR A 303 29.53 0.36 -15.51
N ALA A 304 30.70 0.83 -15.06
CA ALA A 304 31.24 2.13 -15.50
C ALA A 304 31.53 2.15 -17.02
N LYS A 305 31.98 1.01 -17.58
CA LYS A 305 32.17 0.81 -19.02
C LYS A 305 30.86 0.97 -19.79
N GLY A 306 29.79 0.28 -19.36
CA GLY A 306 28.48 0.37 -19.99
C GLY A 306 27.88 1.78 -19.93
N ARG A 307 28.02 2.48 -18.79
CA ARG A 307 27.61 3.91 -18.70
C ARG A 307 28.34 4.80 -19.70
N LYS A 308 29.65 4.59 -19.89
CA LYS A 308 30.43 5.33 -20.87
C LYS A 308 29.96 5.02 -22.30
N ILE A 309 29.85 3.74 -22.67
CA ILE A 309 29.38 3.33 -23.99
C ILE A 309 28.02 3.96 -24.31
N LEU A 310 27.06 3.87 -23.38
CA LEU A 310 25.74 4.49 -23.55
C LEU A 310 25.82 6.01 -23.75
N ALA A 311 26.67 6.71 -23.00
CA ALA A 311 26.86 8.16 -23.17
C ALA A 311 27.47 8.50 -24.53
N ASP A 312 28.48 7.73 -24.96
CA ASP A 312 29.19 7.94 -26.22
C ASP A 312 28.34 7.58 -27.46
N THR A 313 27.26 6.80 -27.31
CA THR A 313 26.36 6.39 -28.42
C THR A 313 24.96 7.01 -28.39
N ASN A 314 24.54 7.72 -27.33
CA ASN A 314 23.15 8.17 -27.15
C ASN A 314 22.66 9.20 -28.20
N GLU A 315 23.57 9.91 -28.87
CA GLU A 315 23.24 10.93 -29.89
C GLU A 315 23.44 10.42 -31.33
N LEU A 316 23.75 9.13 -31.52
CA LEU A 316 23.93 8.51 -32.83
C LEU A 316 22.64 7.87 -33.30
N ASP A 317 22.33 8.02 -34.59
CA ASP A 317 21.45 7.08 -35.28
C ASP A 317 22.22 5.75 -35.42
N LEU A 318 21.68 4.67 -34.87
CA LEU A 318 22.35 3.37 -34.95
C LEU A 318 22.10 2.71 -36.31
N LEU A 319 21.00 3.04 -36.99
CA LEU A 319 20.58 2.44 -38.27
C LEU A 319 21.30 3.06 -39.48
N ASP A 320 21.83 4.28 -39.35
CA ASP A 320 22.66 4.95 -40.36
C ASP A 320 23.96 5.47 -39.74
N LEU A 321 25.05 4.73 -39.92
CA LEU A 321 26.39 5.13 -39.47
C LEU A 321 27.23 5.79 -40.57
N THR A 322 26.64 6.11 -41.73
CA THR A 322 27.39 6.64 -42.89
C THR A 322 28.02 8.01 -42.63
N GLN A 323 27.46 8.80 -41.71
CA GLN A 323 27.96 10.11 -41.29
C GLN A 323 28.78 10.08 -39.99
N ALA A 324 28.90 8.92 -39.33
CA ALA A 324 29.60 8.78 -38.06
C ALA A 324 31.14 8.77 -38.24
N THR A 325 31.88 9.32 -37.27
CA THR A 325 33.36 9.25 -37.29
C THR A 325 33.84 7.81 -37.01
N PRO A 326 35.07 7.43 -37.41
CA PRO A 326 35.63 6.11 -37.11
C PRO A 326 35.60 5.76 -35.61
N GLU A 327 35.79 6.75 -34.74
CA GLU A 327 35.69 6.60 -33.29
C GLU A 327 34.26 6.32 -32.84
N GLN A 328 33.26 7.01 -33.40
CA GLN A 328 31.84 6.80 -33.12
C GLN A 328 31.38 5.40 -33.57
N ILE A 329 31.73 4.99 -34.80
CA ILE A 329 31.47 3.63 -35.31
C ILE A 329 32.11 2.58 -34.37
N THR A 330 33.32 2.84 -33.89
CA THR A 330 33.97 1.96 -32.89
C THR A 330 33.20 1.89 -31.56
N GLN A 331 32.59 2.99 -31.10
CA GLN A 331 31.74 2.93 -29.89
C GLN A 331 30.43 2.19 -30.11
N VAL A 332 29.81 2.27 -31.29
CA VAL A 332 28.64 1.44 -31.62
C VAL A 332 29.03 -0.04 -31.72
N GLY A 333 30.20 -0.36 -32.25
CA GLY A 333 30.76 -1.72 -32.18
C GLY A 333 30.97 -2.19 -30.73
N ASN A 334 31.45 -1.32 -29.84
CA ASN A 334 31.54 -1.62 -28.41
C ASN A 334 30.16 -1.84 -27.76
N LEU A 335 29.13 -1.11 -28.18
CA LEU A 335 27.75 -1.29 -27.73
C LEU A 335 27.19 -2.66 -28.17
N VAL A 336 27.34 -3.03 -29.43
CA VAL A 336 26.98 -4.37 -29.95
C VAL A 336 27.58 -5.47 -29.09
N TRP A 337 28.87 -5.38 -28.78
CA TRP A 337 29.55 -6.36 -27.94
C TRP A 337 29.14 -6.31 -26.45
N GLU A 338 28.80 -5.14 -25.90
CA GLU A 338 28.27 -5.03 -24.53
C GLU A 338 26.85 -5.64 -24.43
N VAL A 339 26.03 -5.50 -25.48
CA VAL A 339 24.73 -6.18 -25.60
C VAL A 339 24.92 -7.70 -25.66
N LYS A 340 25.84 -8.20 -26.49
CA LYS A 340 26.23 -9.62 -26.52
C LYS A 340 26.67 -10.13 -25.14
N GLN A 341 27.52 -9.37 -24.44
CA GLN A 341 27.97 -9.71 -23.08
C GLN A 341 26.81 -9.72 -22.07
N LEU A 342 25.86 -8.80 -22.15
CA LEU A 342 24.66 -8.80 -21.30
C LEU A 342 23.80 -10.06 -21.53
N PHE A 343 23.46 -10.36 -22.79
CA PHE A 343 22.68 -11.56 -23.12
C PHE A 343 23.38 -12.87 -22.70
N HIS A 344 24.69 -12.99 -22.95
CA HIS A 344 25.50 -14.13 -22.53
C HIS A 344 25.61 -14.26 -21.00
N ALA A 345 25.61 -13.16 -20.26
CA ALA A 345 25.61 -13.20 -18.80
C ALA A 345 24.22 -13.59 -18.24
N LEU A 346 23.14 -13.14 -18.89
CA LEU A 346 21.76 -13.50 -18.52
C LEU A 346 21.46 -15.01 -18.70
N THR A 347 22.02 -15.69 -19.71
CA THR A 347 21.80 -17.13 -19.91
C THR A 347 22.60 -18.03 -18.97
N ASN A 348 23.78 -17.58 -18.54
CA ASN A 348 24.72 -18.34 -17.72
C ASN A 348 24.58 -18.09 -16.21
N SER A 349 24.36 -16.84 -15.79
CA SER A 349 24.19 -16.46 -14.38
C SER A 349 22.72 -16.19 -14.00
N GLY A 350 21.82 -16.07 -14.99
CA GLY A 350 20.42 -15.75 -14.77
C GLY A 350 20.18 -14.25 -14.50
N THR A 351 18.97 -13.79 -14.82
CA THR A 351 18.54 -12.38 -14.65
C THR A 351 18.66 -11.87 -13.21
N ALA A 352 18.52 -12.79 -12.24
CA ALA A 352 18.66 -12.49 -10.82
C ALA A 352 20.06 -11.96 -10.45
N ASP A 353 21.14 -12.60 -10.91
CA ASP A 353 22.49 -12.20 -10.50
C ASP A 353 22.97 -10.93 -11.23
N ILE A 354 22.45 -10.66 -12.42
CA ILE A 354 22.69 -9.38 -13.13
C ILE A 354 21.98 -8.22 -12.44
N LEU A 355 20.75 -8.41 -11.94
CA LEU A 355 20.00 -7.36 -11.25
C LEU A 355 20.59 -7.02 -9.87
N LYS A 356 21.20 -7.97 -9.14
CA LYS A 356 21.97 -7.67 -7.91
C LYS A 356 23.08 -6.65 -8.15
N GLN A 357 23.68 -6.64 -9.35
CA GLN A 357 24.73 -5.67 -9.71
C GLN A 357 24.19 -4.23 -9.93
N LEU A 358 22.87 -4.00 -9.77
CA LEU A 358 22.28 -2.65 -9.68
C LEU A 358 22.29 -2.09 -8.25
N GLU A 359 22.87 -2.81 -7.28
CA GLU A 359 23.14 -2.27 -5.95
C GLU A 359 24.18 -1.14 -6.04
N SER A 360 23.75 0.05 -5.65
CA SER A 360 24.58 1.21 -5.35
C SER A 360 24.76 1.29 -3.84
N ASP A 361 25.99 1.56 -3.38
CA ASP A 361 26.42 1.45 -1.96
C ASP A 361 25.63 2.29 -0.92
N GLU A 362 24.66 3.11 -1.34
CA GLU A 362 23.91 4.03 -0.47
C GLU A 362 22.37 3.96 -0.61
N GLN A 363 21.81 3.05 -1.43
CA GLN A 363 20.35 2.89 -1.60
C GLN A 363 19.86 1.49 -1.20
N THR A 364 18.54 1.36 -0.98
CA THR A 364 17.91 0.13 -0.47
C THR A 364 18.41 -1.13 -1.19
N PRO A 365 18.97 -2.12 -0.45
CA PRO A 365 19.46 -3.38 -1.01
C PRO A 365 18.38 -4.14 -1.78
N ILE A 366 18.81 -5.00 -2.72
CA ILE A 366 17.91 -5.79 -3.54
C ILE A 366 17.73 -7.16 -2.89
N ASP A 367 16.74 -7.25 -1.99
CA ASP A 367 16.38 -8.52 -1.37
C ASP A 367 15.81 -9.54 -2.39
N LYS A 368 15.73 -10.80 -1.96
CA LYS A 368 15.27 -11.92 -2.80
C LYS A 368 13.84 -11.71 -3.34
N GLN A 369 12.93 -11.10 -2.57
CA GLN A 369 11.55 -10.88 -2.98
C GLN A 369 11.46 -9.75 -4.02
N LEU A 370 12.18 -8.65 -3.80
CA LEU A 370 12.29 -7.58 -4.78
C LEU A 370 12.90 -8.11 -6.10
N LEU A 371 13.90 -8.98 -6.01
CA LEU A 371 14.54 -9.61 -7.15
C LEU A 371 13.58 -10.51 -7.96
N THR A 372 12.78 -11.34 -7.28
CA THR A 372 11.71 -12.13 -7.94
C THR A 372 10.68 -11.24 -8.62
N ASN A 373 10.33 -10.09 -8.01
CA ASN A 373 9.36 -9.17 -8.61
C ASN A 373 9.95 -8.43 -9.83
N LEU A 374 11.20 -7.93 -9.76
CA LEU A 374 11.88 -7.24 -10.87
C LEU A 374 12.15 -8.15 -12.08
N THR A 375 12.25 -9.46 -11.87
CA THR A 375 12.42 -10.46 -12.95
C THR A 375 11.10 -11.03 -13.46
N ALA A 376 9.98 -10.85 -12.75
CA ALA A 376 8.73 -11.59 -12.98
C ALA A 376 8.93 -13.10 -13.24
N SER A 377 9.95 -13.70 -12.60
CA SER A 377 10.37 -15.09 -12.85
C SER A 377 10.52 -15.45 -14.34
N MET A 378 11.18 -14.57 -15.13
CA MET A 378 11.41 -14.73 -16.58
C MET A 378 11.77 -16.19 -16.97
N PRO A 379 10.92 -16.86 -17.77
CA PRO A 379 11.19 -18.21 -18.25
C PRO A 379 12.47 -18.28 -19.10
N ARG A 380 13.30 -19.31 -18.87
CA ARG A 380 14.62 -19.45 -19.49
C ARG A 380 14.53 -19.75 -21.00
N ASP A 381 13.49 -20.46 -21.40
CA ASP A 381 13.13 -20.77 -22.79
C ASP A 381 12.83 -19.53 -23.62
N VAL A 382 12.17 -18.50 -23.06
CA VAL A 382 11.97 -17.21 -23.73
C VAL A 382 13.30 -16.56 -24.09
N LEU A 383 14.27 -16.56 -23.17
CA LEU A 383 15.61 -16.01 -23.39
C LEU A 383 16.45 -16.88 -24.35
N ILE A 384 16.41 -18.21 -24.21
CA ILE A 384 17.16 -19.13 -25.08
C ILE A 384 16.60 -19.11 -26.50
N GLY A 385 15.28 -19.12 -26.67
CA GLY A 385 14.63 -19.02 -27.98
C GLY A 385 14.98 -17.71 -28.68
N ALA A 386 14.92 -16.58 -27.97
CA ALA A 386 15.39 -15.30 -28.49
C ALA A 386 16.85 -15.37 -28.99
N LEU A 387 17.75 -15.99 -28.23
CA LEU A 387 19.16 -16.05 -28.62
C LEU A 387 19.46 -17.06 -29.73
N ARG A 388 18.77 -18.19 -29.77
CA ARG A 388 18.83 -19.13 -30.89
C ARG A 388 18.44 -18.44 -32.21
N ASP A 389 17.39 -17.62 -32.15
CA ASP A 389 16.80 -16.99 -33.34
C ASP A 389 17.55 -15.70 -33.74
N TRP A 390 18.15 -14.97 -32.80
CA TRP A 390 18.80 -13.67 -33.08
C TRP A 390 20.33 -13.69 -33.04
N LEU A 391 20.96 -14.54 -32.22
CA LEU A 391 22.42 -14.57 -31.97
C LEU A 391 22.93 -16.02 -31.78
N PRO A 392 22.79 -16.90 -32.79
CA PRO A 392 23.02 -18.34 -32.63
C PRO A 392 24.44 -18.73 -32.17
N ASP A 393 25.46 -17.99 -32.63
CA ASP A 393 26.88 -18.31 -32.36
C ASP A 393 27.44 -17.61 -31.09
N LEU A 394 26.58 -16.95 -30.29
CA LEU A 394 26.98 -16.02 -29.24
C LEU A 394 28.05 -16.56 -28.26
N ALA A 395 27.95 -17.82 -27.86
CA ALA A 395 28.88 -18.42 -26.90
C ALA A 395 30.30 -18.61 -27.49
N GLU A 396 30.39 -18.98 -28.77
CA GLU A 396 31.66 -19.13 -29.47
C GLU A 396 32.32 -17.76 -29.72
N GLU A 397 31.52 -16.77 -30.13
CA GLU A 397 31.99 -15.41 -30.38
C GLU A 397 32.51 -14.71 -29.12
N ILE A 398 31.82 -14.84 -27.99
CA ILE A 398 32.26 -14.30 -26.70
C ILE A 398 33.57 -14.95 -26.25
N THR A 399 33.73 -16.26 -26.48
CA THR A 399 34.97 -16.99 -26.16
C THR A 399 36.12 -16.52 -27.05
N ARG A 400 35.93 -16.52 -28.38
CA ARG A 400 36.93 -16.08 -29.37
C ARG A 400 37.43 -14.67 -29.06
N ARG A 401 36.51 -13.72 -28.84
CA ARG A 401 36.88 -12.33 -28.55
C ARG A 401 37.54 -12.15 -27.18
N GLY A 402 37.20 -13.00 -26.21
CA GLY A 402 37.88 -13.04 -24.91
C GLY A 402 39.36 -13.42 -25.05
N ASP A 403 39.67 -14.36 -25.96
CA ASP A 403 41.04 -14.79 -26.22
C ASP A 403 41.81 -13.83 -27.14
N GLU A 404 41.15 -13.21 -28.12
CA GLU A 404 41.71 -12.09 -28.92
C GLU A 404 42.11 -10.91 -28.00
N GLN A 405 41.22 -10.47 -27.09
CA GLN A 405 41.52 -9.40 -26.14
C GLN A 405 42.60 -9.77 -25.12
N ARG A 406 42.85 -11.06 -24.87
CA ARG A 406 44.00 -11.53 -24.07
C ARG A 406 45.29 -11.54 -24.87
N ALA A 407 45.24 -11.85 -26.17
CA ALA A 407 46.40 -11.84 -27.05
C ALA A 407 46.93 -10.41 -27.31
N ASP A 408 46.04 -9.41 -27.33
CA ASP A 408 46.41 -7.99 -27.47
C ASP A 408 47.00 -7.36 -26.18
N VAL A 409 46.94 -8.04 -25.04
CA VAL A 409 47.70 -7.63 -23.85
C VAL A 409 49.14 -8.13 -24.02
N PRO A 410 50.17 -7.25 -24.06
CA PRO A 410 51.55 -7.69 -24.25
C PRO A 410 51.96 -8.67 -23.16
N LEU A 411 52.26 -9.91 -23.56
CA LEU A 411 52.79 -10.93 -22.67
C LEU A 411 54.10 -10.38 -22.10
N ALA A 412 54.13 -10.10 -20.79
CA ALA A 412 55.32 -9.56 -20.13
C ALA A 412 56.45 -10.59 -20.23
N THR A 413 57.43 -10.31 -21.10
CA THR A 413 58.53 -11.23 -21.41
C THR A 413 59.47 -11.38 -20.21
N THR A 414 59.11 -12.24 -19.27
CA THR A 414 60.04 -12.72 -18.24
C THR A 414 60.91 -13.81 -18.85
N THR A 415 62.00 -13.39 -19.46
CA THR A 415 63.12 -14.25 -19.84
C THR A 415 63.64 -14.98 -18.61
N SER A 416 63.75 -16.31 -18.68
CA SER A 416 64.47 -17.08 -17.68
C SER A 416 65.95 -16.73 -17.71
N ASP A 417 66.52 -16.39 -16.55
CA ASP A 417 67.95 -16.58 -16.32
C ASP A 417 68.18 -17.12 -14.90
N ALA A 418 69.32 -17.77 -14.69
CA ALA A 418 69.43 -18.92 -13.79
C ALA A 418 69.84 -18.64 -12.33
N SER A 419 69.62 -19.67 -11.49
CA SER A 419 70.41 -20.07 -10.31
C SER A 419 70.66 -19.05 -9.18
N ASP A 420 70.17 -19.32 -7.98
CA ASP A 420 71.02 -20.04 -7.00
C ASP A 420 70.29 -20.45 -5.70
N THR A 421 70.88 -21.45 -5.05
CA THR A 421 70.52 -22.02 -3.74
C THR A 421 70.60 -21.03 -2.56
N VAL A 422 69.84 -21.29 -1.49
CA VAL A 422 70.39 -21.70 -0.17
C VAL A 422 69.26 -22.13 0.80
N THR A 423 69.55 -23.16 1.59
CA THR A 423 68.71 -23.78 2.65
C THR A 423 69.01 -23.20 4.04
N VAL A 424 68.64 -23.91 5.13
CA VAL A 424 68.93 -23.69 6.58
C VAL A 424 67.78 -22.97 7.30
N ASP A 425 66.82 -23.72 7.87
CA ASP A 425 66.77 -24.32 9.24
C ASP A 425 66.24 -23.33 10.30
N GLY A 426 65.50 -23.71 11.34
CA GLY A 426 64.98 -25.04 11.72
C GLY A 426 64.62 -25.10 13.21
N ALA A 427 63.83 -26.11 13.61
CA ALA A 427 63.56 -26.56 14.99
C ALA A 427 62.78 -25.60 15.94
N ASN A 428 62.01 -26.07 16.94
CA ASN A 428 61.71 -27.45 17.35
C ASN A 428 60.30 -27.62 17.97
N THR A 429 59.89 -28.88 18.08
CA THR A 429 58.78 -29.45 18.89
C THR A 429 58.97 -29.21 20.41
N ASP A 430 57.97 -29.30 21.30
CA ASP A 430 57.32 -30.56 21.73
C ASP A 430 56.18 -30.38 22.77
N GLN A 431 55.43 -31.48 22.98
CA GLN A 431 54.44 -31.82 24.04
C GLN A 431 52.99 -31.32 23.85
N VAL A 432 51.92 -32.14 23.70
CA VAL A 432 51.46 -33.39 24.40
C VAL A 432 50.86 -33.05 25.78
N GLU A 433 49.73 -33.58 26.26
CA GLU A 433 48.73 -34.55 25.72
C GLU A 433 47.49 -33.79 25.12
N ASN A 434 46.27 -34.30 24.90
CA ASN A 434 45.64 -35.65 24.97
C ASN A 434 44.47 -35.74 23.93
N ALA A 435 43.72 -36.85 23.87
CA ALA A 435 42.56 -37.04 23.00
C ALA A 435 41.41 -37.82 23.67
N THR A 436 40.17 -37.64 23.21
CA THR A 436 39.18 -38.74 23.10
C THR A 436 38.07 -38.43 22.08
N VAL A 437 37.48 -39.52 21.56
CA VAL A 437 36.52 -39.59 20.44
C VAL A 437 35.12 -39.97 20.96
N ALA A 438 34.10 -39.85 20.09
CA ALA A 438 32.70 -40.27 20.24
C ALA A 438 31.79 -39.23 20.95
N GLN A 439 30.49 -39.13 20.63
CA GLN A 439 29.62 -40.04 19.89
C GLN A 439 28.43 -39.28 19.27
N ALA A 440 27.92 -39.73 18.13
CA ALA A 440 26.56 -39.39 17.69
C ALA A 440 25.56 -40.39 18.31
N PRO A 441 24.31 -40.01 18.58
CA PRO A 441 23.23 -40.95 18.83
C PRO A 441 22.44 -41.24 17.55
N ASP A 442 22.28 -42.53 17.24
CA ASP A 442 21.50 -43.04 16.11
C ASP A 442 19.98 -42.83 16.28
N ALA A 443 19.27 -42.97 15.17
CA ALA A 443 17.83 -43.18 15.15
C ALA A 443 17.48 -44.67 15.36
N ASP A 444 16.27 -44.95 15.86
CA ASP A 444 15.38 -45.96 15.25
C ASP A 444 13.93 -45.75 15.74
N PRO A 445 12.88 -46.49 15.28
CA PRO A 445 11.67 -45.81 14.82
C PRO A 445 10.39 -46.33 15.51
N GLU A 446 9.25 -45.71 15.21
CA GLU A 446 8.01 -46.48 15.12
C GLU A 446 6.97 -45.87 14.17
N THR A 447 6.33 -46.76 13.42
CA THR A 447 5.14 -46.58 12.57
C THR A 447 4.00 -45.87 13.33
N THR A 448 3.07 -45.15 12.70
CA THR A 448 2.17 -45.69 11.66
C THR A 448 1.70 -44.67 10.61
N GLN A 449 1.53 -45.19 9.39
CA GLN A 449 0.88 -44.52 8.28
C GLN A 449 -0.54 -45.07 8.13
N ALA A 450 -1.53 -44.31 8.61
CA ALA A 450 -2.96 -44.44 8.35
C ALA A 450 -3.56 -43.01 8.47
N ASP A 451 -4.34 -42.46 7.54
CA ASP A 451 -4.93 -43.01 6.32
C ASP A 451 -4.72 -42.09 5.11
N ARG A 452 -4.49 -42.69 3.94
CA ARG A 452 -4.64 -42.04 2.63
C ARG A 452 -5.80 -42.70 1.88
N ALA A 453 -7.03 -42.23 2.09
CA ALA A 453 -8.15 -42.41 1.13
C ALA A 453 -9.43 -41.66 1.54
N LYS A 454 -9.80 -40.61 0.78
CA LYS A 454 -11.13 -40.49 0.15
C LYS A 454 -11.20 -39.32 -0.84
N LEU A 455 -11.59 -39.65 -2.07
CA LEU A 455 -11.91 -38.75 -3.18
C LEU A 455 -13.33 -39.13 -3.68
N ALA A 456 -14.11 -38.12 -4.12
CA ALA A 456 -15.47 -38.22 -4.69
C ALA A 456 -16.56 -38.85 -3.77
N GLY A 457 -17.86 -38.54 -3.84
CA GLY A 457 -18.74 -37.72 -4.70
C GLY A 457 -20.16 -38.39 -4.69
N PRO A 458 -21.21 -37.95 -5.43
CA PRO A 458 -21.70 -36.61 -5.79
C PRO A 458 -23.22 -36.39 -5.42
N VAL A 459 -23.75 -35.16 -5.47
CA VAL A 459 -25.17 -34.83 -5.78
C VAL A 459 -25.23 -33.43 -6.43
N VAL A 460 -26.12 -33.18 -7.40
CA VAL A 460 -26.22 -31.95 -8.24
C VAL A 460 -27.68 -31.50 -8.42
N LEU A 461 -27.89 -30.26 -8.94
CA LEU A 461 -29.12 -29.54 -9.32
C LEU A 461 -29.89 -28.83 -8.18
N ALA A 462 -30.49 -27.64 -8.37
CA ALA A 462 -30.40 -26.53 -9.35
C ALA A 462 -31.02 -25.26 -8.64
N GLN A 463 -30.94 -23.98 -9.06
CA GLN A 463 -30.96 -23.34 -10.38
C GLN A 463 -30.17 -22.00 -10.42
N GLN A 464 -29.41 -21.84 -11.50
CA GLN A 464 -29.33 -20.67 -12.42
C GLN A 464 -29.46 -19.21 -11.91
N THR A 465 -28.34 -18.50 -11.93
CA THR A 465 -28.16 -17.21 -12.66
C THR A 465 -26.71 -17.17 -13.17
N GLU A 466 -26.48 -16.66 -14.37
CA GLU A 466 -25.14 -16.69 -14.99
C GLU A 466 -24.14 -15.81 -14.22
N ARG A 467 -23.04 -16.41 -13.77
CA ARG A 467 -22.15 -15.79 -12.79
C ARG A 467 -20.70 -15.83 -13.23
N TRP A 468 -20.30 -14.78 -13.96
CA TRP A 468 -18.91 -14.37 -14.08
C TRP A 468 -18.23 -14.39 -12.70
N ARG A 469 -17.03 -14.97 -12.60
CA ARG A 469 -16.23 -14.94 -11.38
C ARG A 469 -14.89 -14.27 -11.64
N VAL A 470 -14.51 -13.42 -10.68
CA VAL A 470 -13.23 -12.72 -10.63
C VAL A 470 -12.37 -13.38 -9.56
N ASP A 471 -11.11 -13.65 -9.85
CA ASP A 471 -10.17 -14.23 -8.88
C ASP A 471 -9.66 -13.19 -7.85
N PRO A 472 -8.96 -13.60 -6.77
CA PRO A 472 -8.41 -12.67 -5.76
C PRO A 472 -7.37 -11.66 -6.31
N PHE A 473 -6.94 -11.79 -7.56
CA PHE A 473 -5.99 -10.92 -8.24
C PHE A 473 -6.66 -10.04 -9.31
N GLY A 474 -7.99 -10.12 -9.48
CA GLY A 474 -8.76 -9.33 -10.44
C GLY A 474 -8.88 -9.93 -11.84
N ARG A 475 -8.54 -11.22 -12.03
CA ARG A 475 -8.60 -11.90 -13.33
C ARG A 475 -10.01 -12.38 -13.67
N LEU A 476 -10.40 -12.24 -14.93
CA LEU A 476 -11.61 -12.84 -15.49
C LEU A 476 -11.32 -14.28 -15.95
N LEU A 477 -12.10 -15.24 -15.46
CA LEU A 477 -12.04 -16.63 -15.92
C LEU A 477 -13.21 -16.91 -16.87
N LYS A 478 -12.90 -17.35 -18.10
CA LYS A 478 -13.90 -17.70 -19.12
C LYS A 478 -14.40 -19.12 -18.86
N GLY A 479 -15.72 -19.31 -18.82
CA GLY A 479 -16.33 -20.64 -18.80
C GLY A 479 -16.36 -21.25 -20.20
N ASN A 480 -16.20 -22.57 -20.29
CA ASN A 480 -16.36 -23.29 -21.56
C ASN A 480 -17.84 -23.57 -21.82
N LYS A 481 -18.26 -23.42 -23.08
CA LYS A 481 -19.61 -23.72 -23.58
C LYS A 481 -19.75 -25.24 -23.82
N PRO A 482 -20.89 -25.88 -23.48
CA PRO A 482 -21.28 -27.17 -24.07
C PRO A 482 -21.75 -26.96 -25.53
N PRO A 483 -21.77 -28.00 -26.38
CA PRO A 483 -22.38 -27.90 -27.71
C PRO A 483 -23.91 -27.71 -27.61
N GLU A 484 -24.48 -27.03 -28.61
CA GLU A 484 -25.92 -26.84 -28.81
C GLU A 484 -26.41 -27.78 -29.92
N GLU A 485 -27.65 -28.25 -29.79
CA GLU A 485 -28.54 -28.63 -30.90
C GLU A 485 -29.98 -28.21 -30.49
N ASP A 486 -30.42 -27.05 -30.98
CA ASP A 486 -31.53 -26.85 -31.95
C ASP A 486 -32.80 -27.74 -31.82
N GLU A 487 -34.05 -27.29 -32.03
CA GLU A 487 -34.70 -25.96 -32.17
C GLU A 487 -36.26 -26.15 -32.08
N ASP A 488 -37.05 -25.11 -32.41
CA ASP A 488 -38.47 -25.15 -32.88
C ASP A 488 -39.70 -25.25 -31.92
N ASP A 489 -40.23 -24.07 -31.59
CA ASP A 489 -41.52 -23.48 -32.07
C ASP A 489 -42.95 -23.70 -31.48
N GLU A 490 -43.58 -22.52 -31.27
CA GLU A 490 -45.02 -22.08 -31.32
C GLU A 490 -46.12 -22.86 -30.55
N ALA A 491 -47.09 -22.25 -29.84
CA ALA A 491 -47.90 -21.07 -30.17
C ALA A 491 -48.65 -20.48 -28.93
N ALA A 492 -49.48 -19.45 -29.15
CA ALA A 492 -50.06 -18.57 -28.11
C ALA A 492 -51.46 -18.97 -27.56
N ASP A 493 -51.81 -18.47 -26.36
CA ASP A 493 -52.99 -17.59 -26.14
C ASP A 493 -53.07 -17.02 -24.68
N GLU A 494 -53.68 -15.85 -24.53
CA GLU A 494 -54.00 -15.12 -23.28
C GLU A 494 -55.54 -15.01 -23.11
N PRO A 495 -56.13 -14.47 -22.02
CA PRO A 495 -55.75 -14.43 -20.60
C PRO A 495 -56.95 -14.82 -19.66
N GLY A 496 -56.80 -14.79 -18.32
CA GLY A 496 -57.93 -14.96 -17.39
C GLY A 496 -57.64 -14.71 -15.90
N ASP A 497 -58.53 -13.98 -15.23
CA ASP A 497 -58.39 -13.42 -13.86
C ASP A 497 -58.52 -14.39 -12.67
N ALA A 498 -57.83 -14.00 -11.58
CA ALA A 498 -58.25 -13.99 -10.16
C ALA A 498 -58.26 -15.24 -9.23
N ASP A 499 -57.97 -14.89 -7.97
CA ASP A 499 -58.26 -15.52 -6.66
C ASP A 499 -57.45 -16.75 -6.14
N GLU A 500 -56.75 -16.47 -5.03
CA GLU A 500 -56.34 -17.36 -3.93
C GLU A 500 -57.55 -17.89 -3.11
N PRO A 501 -57.40 -18.81 -2.13
CA PRO A 501 -56.34 -19.82 -1.90
C PRO A 501 -56.94 -21.22 -1.54
N GLU A 502 -56.13 -22.05 -0.87
CA GLU A 502 -56.49 -23.17 0.03
C GLU A 502 -56.50 -24.63 -0.50
N ASP A 503 -55.35 -25.28 -0.27
CA ASP A 503 -55.16 -26.35 0.72
C ASP A 503 -55.68 -27.80 0.46
N GLN A 504 -54.90 -28.77 1.00
CA GLN A 504 -55.22 -30.20 1.23
C GLN A 504 -55.07 -31.11 -0.04
N VAL A 505 -54.15 -32.09 -0.08
CA VAL A 505 -54.21 -33.45 0.53
C VAL A 505 -55.31 -34.30 -0.12
N SER A 506 -55.10 -35.55 -0.57
CA SER A 506 -53.93 -36.41 -0.84
C SER A 506 -54.46 -37.68 -1.54
N ASP A 507 -53.57 -38.54 -2.05
CA ASP A 507 -53.84 -39.97 -2.31
C ASP A 507 -54.96 -40.28 -3.37
N ASP A 508 -55.09 -41.47 -3.97
CA ASP A 508 -54.23 -42.65 -3.97
C ASP A 508 -54.39 -43.42 -5.31
N ALA A 509 -53.60 -44.48 -5.45
CA ALA A 509 -53.55 -45.44 -6.55
C ALA A 509 -54.88 -46.04 -7.09
N ASP A 510 -54.90 -46.38 -8.38
CA ASP A 510 -55.15 -47.72 -8.93
C ASP A 510 -54.71 -47.71 -10.42
N ALA A 511 -53.92 -48.62 -10.99
CA ALA A 511 -53.88 -50.09 -10.98
C ALA A 511 -54.73 -50.77 -12.08
N SER A 512 -54.09 -51.05 -13.22
CA SER A 512 -54.29 -52.22 -14.12
C SER A 512 -53.24 -52.11 -15.23
N ASP A 513 -52.25 -53.01 -15.39
CA ASP A 513 -52.39 -54.43 -15.76
C ASP A 513 -53.04 -54.60 -17.14
N ASP A 514 -52.22 -54.84 -18.17
CA ASP A 514 -52.45 -55.91 -19.17
C ASP A 514 -51.34 -56.01 -20.23
N GLN A 515 -50.60 -57.12 -20.17
CA GLN A 515 -50.29 -58.06 -21.27
C GLN A 515 -49.69 -57.56 -22.62
N ASP A 516 -48.44 -58.01 -22.85
CA ASP A 516 -47.89 -58.50 -24.14
C ASP A 516 -48.89 -59.43 -24.92
N PRO A 517 -48.73 -59.75 -26.23
CA PRO A 517 -47.49 -59.74 -27.02
C PRO A 517 -47.63 -59.29 -28.50
N VAL A 518 -46.55 -59.43 -29.29
CA VAL A 518 -46.46 -60.14 -30.61
C VAL A 518 -45.39 -59.52 -31.55
N GLU A 519 -44.35 -60.31 -31.85
CA GLU A 519 -43.34 -60.13 -32.92
C GLU A 519 -43.97 -60.36 -34.33
N PRO A 520 -43.26 -60.47 -35.50
CA PRO A 520 -41.82 -60.39 -35.78
C PRO A 520 -41.42 -59.65 -37.08
N ALA A 521 -40.11 -59.59 -37.34
CA ALA A 521 -39.40 -59.82 -38.62
C ALA A 521 -38.05 -59.07 -38.57
N ASP A 522 -36.91 -59.73 -38.36
CA ASP A 522 -36.21 -60.62 -39.32
C ASP A 522 -35.45 -59.85 -40.42
N SER A 523 -34.13 -59.76 -40.28
CA SER A 523 -33.19 -60.13 -41.35
C SER A 523 -31.76 -60.27 -40.82
N THR A 524 -31.20 -61.46 -41.05
CA THR A 524 -29.85 -61.91 -40.65
C THR A 524 -28.77 -61.58 -41.67
N ALA A 525 -27.53 -61.36 -41.22
CA ALA A 525 -26.25 -61.86 -41.76
C ALA A 525 -25.09 -61.08 -41.11
N ASP A 526 -24.21 -61.62 -40.25
CA ASP A 526 -23.29 -62.78 -40.33
C ASP A 526 -21.88 -62.45 -40.84
N ALA A 527 -20.89 -63.14 -40.23
CA ALA A 527 -19.42 -63.09 -40.37
C ALA A 527 -18.69 -62.06 -39.47
N GLU A 528 -17.93 -62.44 -38.43
CA GLU A 528 -16.76 -63.36 -38.36
C GLU A 528 -15.57 -62.85 -39.22
N ALA A 529 -14.30 -62.82 -38.82
CA ALA A 529 -13.58 -63.00 -37.54
C ALA A 529 -12.24 -62.18 -37.69
N ASP A 530 -11.19 -62.22 -36.87
CA ASP A 530 -10.78 -63.04 -35.71
C ASP A 530 -9.77 -62.21 -34.84
N ALA A 531 -9.06 -62.82 -33.88
CA ALA A 531 -8.10 -62.15 -33.00
C ALA A 531 -6.61 -62.58 -33.18
N GLU A 532 -5.74 -61.82 -32.50
CA GLU A 532 -4.36 -62.12 -32.05
C GLU A 532 -3.15 -62.05 -33.03
N VAL A 533 -2.29 -61.04 -32.75
CA VAL A 533 -0.86 -61.14 -32.40
C VAL A 533 0.02 -62.17 -33.14
N ASP A 534 1.01 -61.68 -33.91
CA ASP A 534 2.42 -61.95 -33.57
C ASP A 534 3.41 -60.88 -34.12
N SER A 535 4.66 -61.04 -33.70
CA SER A 535 5.83 -60.16 -33.75
C SER A 535 6.43 -59.74 -35.11
N ASP A 536 7.33 -58.76 -35.01
CA ASP A 536 8.48 -58.48 -35.89
C ASP A 536 8.24 -57.96 -37.32
N VAL A 537 8.16 -56.63 -37.46
CA VAL A 537 8.68 -55.92 -38.65
C VAL A 537 9.48 -54.67 -38.23
N GLU A 538 10.58 -54.47 -38.97
CA GLU A 538 11.69 -53.55 -38.78
C GLU A 538 11.36 -52.05 -38.59
N VAL A 539 12.21 -51.37 -37.83
CA VAL A 539 12.21 -49.90 -37.69
C VAL A 539 12.68 -49.26 -39.00
N SER A 540 11.76 -48.80 -39.83
CA SER A 540 12.05 -47.80 -40.86
C SER A 540 12.14 -46.42 -40.22
N SER A 541 13.36 -45.95 -39.97
CA SER A 541 13.62 -44.52 -39.81
C SER A 541 13.31 -43.84 -41.14
N ASP A 542 12.21 -43.10 -41.21
CA ASP A 542 11.98 -41.96 -42.12
C ASP A 542 10.57 -41.41 -41.84
N ASN A 543 10.46 -40.56 -40.83
CA ASN A 543 9.39 -39.57 -40.76
C ASN A 543 9.98 -38.31 -40.13
N GLU A 544 10.43 -37.40 -40.99
CA GLU A 544 10.75 -36.04 -40.59
C GLU A 544 9.47 -35.41 -40.04
N THR A 545 9.32 -35.40 -38.71
CA THR A 545 8.34 -34.52 -38.06
C THR A 545 8.78 -33.08 -38.31
N GLU A 546 8.26 -32.49 -39.38
CA GLU A 546 8.23 -31.04 -39.51
C GLU A 546 7.69 -30.46 -38.20
N PRO A 547 8.35 -29.45 -37.61
CA PRO A 547 7.81 -28.78 -36.44
C PRO A 547 6.44 -28.21 -36.79
N LEU A 548 5.41 -28.55 -36.00
CA LEU A 548 4.16 -27.82 -36.02
C LEU A 548 4.42 -26.38 -35.60
N GLU A 549 4.67 -25.50 -36.57
CA GLU A 549 4.66 -24.06 -36.37
C GLU A 549 3.23 -23.65 -36.00
N LEU A 550 2.99 -23.57 -34.69
CA LEU A 550 1.87 -22.84 -34.13
C LEU A 550 2.06 -21.37 -34.49
N ASP A 551 1.45 -20.96 -35.61
CA ASP A 551 1.21 -19.56 -36.00
C ASP A 551 0.20 -18.90 -35.05
N THR A 552 0.53 -18.91 -33.76
CA THR A 552 -0.14 -18.16 -32.72
C THR A 552 0.72 -16.95 -32.43
N ASP A 553 0.26 -15.77 -32.88
CA ASP A 553 0.83 -14.48 -32.53
C ASP A 553 1.23 -14.44 -31.04
N ALA A 554 2.50 -14.11 -30.78
CA ALA A 554 3.07 -14.15 -29.44
C ALA A 554 2.39 -13.17 -28.47
N GLU A 555 1.82 -12.08 -28.99
CA GLU A 555 1.06 -11.11 -28.18
C GLU A 555 -0.31 -11.65 -27.75
N THR A 556 -0.94 -12.45 -28.62
CA THR A 556 -2.16 -13.23 -28.39
C THR A 556 -1.90 -14.41 -27.44
N TRP A 557 -0.78 -15.11 -27.57
CA TRP A 557 -0.38 -16.15 -26.61
C TRP A 557 -0.21 -15.55 -25.19
N ALA A 558 0.37 -14.35 -25.10
CA ALA A 558 0.48 -13.56 -23.88
C ALA A 558 -0.83 -12.85 -23.45
N GLN A 559 -2.02 -13.25 -23.92
CA GLN A 559 -3.29 -12.61 -23.52
C GLN A 559 -3.54 -12.61 -22.00
N PHE A 560 -3.00 -13.59 -21.27
CA PHE A 560 -3.11 -13.69 -19.81
C PHE A 560 -1.98 -12.97 -19.04
N GLY A 561 -1.11 -12.23 -19.75
CA GLY A 561 0.08 -11.58 -19.20
C GLY A 561 1.31 -12.49 -19.15
N GLY A 562 2.44 -11.92 -18.77
CA GLY A 562 3.74 -12.61 -18.72
C GLY A 562 4.71 -12.19 -19.84
N TRP A 563 5.71 -13.04 -20.07
CA TRP A 563 6.83 -12.79 -20.98
C TRP A 563 6.55 -13.29 -22.38
N TYR A 564 6.86 -12.48 -23.40
CA TYR A 564 6.74 -12.86 -24.80
C TYR A 564 7.84 -12.22 -25.67
N ARG A 565 7.95 -12.67 -26.92
CA ARG A 565 8.91 -12.18 -27.91
C ARG A 565 8.15 -11.51 -29.05
N GLN A 566 8.62 -10.36 -29.51
CA GLN A 566 8.03 -9.59 -30.62
C GLN A 566 9.15 -8.69 -31.16
N ASP A 567 9.34 -8.62 -32.48
CA ASP A 567 10.23 -7.65 -33.16
C ASP A 567 11.58 -7.41 -32.46
N TYR A 568 12.42 -8.46 -32.41
CA TYR A 568 13.74 -8.47 -31.74
C TYR A 568 13.75 -8.03 -30.26
N SER A 569 12.58 -8.11 -29.60
CA SER A 569 12.35 -7.63 -28.23
C SER A 569 11.73 -8.70 -27.32
N ILE A 570 12.17 -8.73 -26.06
CA ILE A 570 11.59 -9.53 -24.97
C ILE A 570 10.73 -8.59 -24.12
N MET A 571 9.43 -8.84 -24.15
CA MET A 571 8.37 -7.96 -23.68
C MET A 571 7.68 -8.57 -22.46
N TYR A 572 7.25 -7.73 -21.51
CA TYR A 572 6.41 -8.12 -20.39
C TYR A 572 5.02 -7.48 -20.48
N LYS A 573 3.97 -8.31 -20.55
CA LYS A 573 2.58 -7.87 -20.51
C LYS A 573 2.02 -8.00 -19.09
N PRO A 574 1.51 -6.91 -18.47
CA PRO A 574 1.03 -6.96 -17.10
C PRO A 574 -0.22 -7.83 -16.94
N THR A 575 -0.29 -8.50 -15.80
CA THR A 575 -1.31 -9.49 -15.47
C THR A 575 -2.60 -8.89 -14.86
N GLY A 576 -2.55 -7.65 -14.37
CA GLY A 576 -3.69 -6.99 -13.73
C GLY A 576 -3.32 -5.66 -13.05
N HIS A 577 -4.21 -5.12 -12.20
CA HIS A 577 -4.01 -3.84 -11.50
C HIS A 577 -2.88 -3.87 -10.46
N ALA A 578 -2.74 -4.96 -9.73
CA ALA A 578 -1.72 -5.14 -8.69
C ALA A 578 -0.47 -5.89 -9.20
N ASP A 579 -0.12 -5.70 -10.48
CA ASP A 579 0.99 -6.38 -11.13
C ASP A 579 2.33 -6.13 -10.41
N THR A 580 2.98 -7.21 -9.95
CA THR A 580 4.15 -7.13 -9.08
C THR A 580 5.40 -6.64 -9.81
N PHE A 581 5.51 -6.88 -11.12
CA PHE A 581 6.65 -6.46 -11.93
C PHE A 581 6.61 -4.95 -12.18
N LEU A 582 5.49 -4.43 -12.68
CA LEU A 582 5.35 -2.99 -12.90
C LEU A 582 5.47 -2.21 -11.59
N LYS A 583 4.85 -2.71 -10.52
CA LYS A 583 4.97 -2.10 -9.19
C LYS A 583 6.42 -2.09 -8.69
N ALA A 584 7.14 -3.21 -8.82
CA ALA A 584 8.53 -3.30 -8.37
C ALA A 584 9.45 -2.38 -9.17
N TRP A 585 9.33 -2.33 -10.50
CA TRP A 585 10.12 -1.43 -11.33
C TRP A 585 9.82 0.04 -11.06
N LEU A 586 8.55 0.40 -10.87
CA LEU A 586 8.16 1.75 -10.47
C LEU A 586 8.73 2.14 -9.11
N ASP A 587 8.59 1.30 -8.07
CA ASP A 587 9.13 1.59 -6.74
C ASP A 587 10.68 1.65 -6.76
N PHE A 588 11.34 0.70 -7.43
CA PHE A 588 12.80 0.61 -7.55
C PHE A 588 13.42 1.84 -8.26
N SER A 589 12.81 2.26 -9.36
CA SER A 589 13.27 3.42 -10.14
C SER A 589 12.87 4.74 -9.48
N ALA A 590 11.74 4.81 -8.77
CA ALA A 590 11.30 5.98 -8.01
C ALA A 590 12.30 6.37 -6.90
N ILE A 591 12.78 5.41 -6.11
CA ILE A 591 13.72 5.70 -5.01
C ILE A 591 15.13 6.08 -5.51
N ARG A 592 15.47 5.70 -6.74
CA ARG A 592 16.74 6.06 -7.43
C ARG A 592 16.58 7.26 -8.38
N PHE A 593 15.39 7.87 -8.45
CA PHE A 593 15.11 9.01 -9.31
C PHE A 593 15.90 10.25 -8.86
N SER A 594 16.60 10.89 -9.79
CA SER A 594 17.08 12.26 -9.64
C SER A 594 17.00 13.00 -10.98
N LYS A 595 17.09 14.34 -10.95
CA LYS A 595 17.15 15.16 -12.18
C LYS A 595 18.56 15.26 -12.78
N ALA A 596 19.50 14.43 -12.33
CA ALA A 596 20.86 14.42 -12.88
C ALA A 596 20.86 13.89 -14.31
N GLN A 597 21.62 14.53 -15.21
CA GLN A 597 21.84 14.05 -16.57
C GLN A 597 22.48 12.65 -16.53
N GLY A 598 22.00 11.73 -17.36
CA GLY A 598 22.48 10.34 -17.39
C GLY A 598 21.95 9.45 -16.26
N ASN A 599 20.99 9.89 -15.42
CA ASN A 599 20.35 9.00 -14.46
C ASN A 599 19.40 8.00 -15.19
N LEU A 600 19.89 6.78 -15.40
CA LEU A 600 19.18 5.72 -16.11
C LEU A 600 17.91 5.23 -15.38
N ALA A 601 17.90 5.27 -14.04
CA ALA A 601 16.71 4.94 -13.25
C ALA A 601 15.60 5.99 -13.44
N ALA A 602 15.96 7.26 -13.60
CA ALA A 602 15.00 8.32 -13.93
C ALA A 602 14.37 8.09 -15.32
N SER A 603 15.13 7.62 -16.32
CA SER A 603 14.57 7.23 -17.63
C SER A 603 13.54 6.11 -17.51
N VAL A 604 13.86 5.02 -16.80
CA VAL A 604 12.90 3.93 -16.52
C VAL A 604 11.64 4.44 -15.82
N PHE A 605 11.79 5.29 -14.79
CA PHE A 605 10.64 5.83 -14.07
C PHE A 605 9.77 6.72 -14.97
N MET A 606 10.36 7.54 -15.85
CA MET A 606 9.62 8.39 -16.78
C MET A 606 8.92 7.57 -17.88
N GLU A 607 9.54 6.51 -18.39
CA GLU A 607 8.94 5.58 -19.35
C GLU A 607 7.69 4.91 -18.73
N LEU A 608 7.81 4.36 -17.52
CA LEU A 608 6.73 3.66 -16.81
C LEU A 608 5.65 4.58 -16.22
N THR A 609 5.87 5.90 -16.18
CA THR A 609 4.89 6.89 -15.69
C THR A 609 4.36 7.83 -16.78
N GLY A 610 4.81 7.67 -18.03
CA GLY A 610 4.37 8.44 -19.19
C GLY A 610 2.88 8.24 -19.52
N LYS A 611 2.30 9.19 -20.28
CA LYS A 611 0.88 9.19 -20.67
C LYS A 611 0.43 7.93 -21.45
N ASP A 612 1.37 7.26 -22.11
CA ASP A 612 1.17 6.09 -22.98
C ASP A 612 1.87 4.84 -22.39
N ALA A 613 2.34 4.91 -21.13
CA ALA A 613 2.98 3.81 -20.43
C ALA A 613 2.04 2.61 -20.26
N GLN A 614 2.55 1.39 -20.45
CA GLN A 614 1.79 0.18 -20.18
C GLN A 614 1.42 0.09 -18.68
N GLY A 615 0.24 -0.42 -18.36
CA GLY A 615 -0.30 -0.42 -16.98
C GLY A 615 -0.85 0.93 -16.51
N GLN A 616 -0.42 2.06 -17.09
CA GLN A 616 -1.00 3.40 -16.86
C GLN A 616 -1.04 3.85 -15.39
N CYS A 617 -0.16 3.29 -14.54
CA CYS A 617 -0.22 3.40 -13.08
C CYS A 617 -0.30 4.86 -12.58
N SER A 618 0.44 5.77 -13.21
CA SER A 618 0.50 7.20 -12.86
C SER A 618 -0.78 7.98 -13.15
N LYS A 619 -1.70 7.46 -13.99
CA LYS A 619 -3.02 8.09 -14.20
C LYS A 619 -3.86 8.04 -12.93
N CYS A 620 -3.75 6.95 -12.16
CA CYS A 620 -4.54 6.73 -10.94
C CYS A 620 -3.73 6.89 -9.66
N HIS A 621 -2.50 6.38 -9.59
CA HIS A 621 -1.65 6.46 -8.40
C HIS A 621 -0.78 7.69 -8.42
N SER A 622 -0.95 8.54 -7.42
CA SER A 622 -0.18 9.77 -7.32
C SER A 622 1.28 9.53 -6.94
N ILE A 623 2.14 10.42 -7.41
CA ILE A 623 3.57 10.42 -7.12
C ILE A 623 3.87 11.61 -6.20
N ASP A 624 4.53 11.34 -5.07
CA ASP A 624 5.05 12.38 -4.18
C ASP A 624 6.57 12.45 -4.32
N ALA A 625 7.14 13.65 -4.28
CA ALA A 625 8.58 13.85 -4.13
C ALA A 625 8.99 13.61 -2.68
N THR A 626 10.10 12.90 -2.49
CA THR A 626 10.71 12.66 -1.17
C THR A 626 11.91 13.60 -0.97
N LYS A 627 12.69 13.37 0.09
CA LYS A 627 14.02 13.98 0.21
C LYS A 627 14.89 13.59 -0.99
N ASP A 628 15.88 14.43 -1.29
CA ASP A 628 16.96 14.16 -2.25
C ASP A 628 16.52 13.91 -3.70
N GLN A 629 15.42 14.55 -4.08
CA GLN A 629 14.77 14.44 -5.40
C GLN A 629 14.20 13.07 -5.77
N ALA A 630 14.28 12.05 -4.92
CA ALA A 630 13.62 10.77 -5.15
C ALA A 630 12.08 10.91 -5.20
N ARG A 631 11.42 9.83 -5.62
CA ARG A 631 9.96 9.74 -5.79
C ARG A 631 9.41 8.59 -4.95
N ALA A 632 8.13 8.70 -4.60
CA ALA A 632 7.37 7.62 -3.99
C ALA A 632 5.97 7.57 -4.60
N VAL A 633 5.66 6.47 -5.30
CA VAL A 633 4.31 6.18 -5.79
C VAL A 633 3.40 5.85 -4.60
N LYS A 634 2.16 6.32 -4.61
CA LYS A 634 1.19 6.12 -3.53
C LYS A 634 0.13 5.10 -3.93
N TRP A 635 0.48 3.84 -3.70
CA TRP A 635 -0.34 2.65 -4.01
C TRP A 635 -1.65 2.61 -3.21
N SER A 636 -1.58 2.76 -1.89
CA SER A 636 -2.77 2.76 -1.04
C SER A 636 -3.45 4.15 -1.01
N PRO A 637 -4.79 4.22 -0.81
CA PRO A 637 -5.46 5.46 -0.42
C PRO A 637 -4.87 6.00 0.92
N SER A 638 -5.30 7.19 1.34
CA SER A 638 -4.89 7.73 2.65
C SER A 638 -5.54 6.93 3.77
N SER A 639 -4.73 6.18 4.52
CA SER A 639 -5.09 5.36 5.69
C SER A 639 -5.21 6.20 6.97
N THR A 640 -5.81 5.60 8.00
CA THR A 640 -6.06 6.16 9.32
C THR A 640 -4.80 6.39 10.15
N GLU A 641 -3.67 5.78 9.80
CA GLU A 641 -2.32 6.15 10.28
C GLU A 641 -2.01 7.65 10.01
N THR A 642 -2.54 8.23 8.92
CA THR A 642 -2.42 9.67 8.66
C THR A 642 -3.39 10.53 9.48
N SER A 643 -4.24 9.88 10.29
CA SER A 643 -5.27 10.48 11.16
C SER A 643 -4.88 10.47 12.66
N GLU A 644 -3.93 9.63 13.07
CA GLU A 644 -3.48 9.49 14.46
C GLU A 644 -3.20 10.86 15.10
N SER A 645 -2.35 11.67 14.43
CA SER A 645 -1.97 13.02 14.84
C SER A 645 -2.98 14.15 14.51
N LEU A 646 -4.26 13.84 14.27
CA LEU A 646 -5.28 14.86 14.02
C LEU A 646 -6.00 15.30 15.30
N PHE A 647 -5.98 16.62 15.53
CA PHE A 647 -6.80 17.30 16.55
C PHE A 647 -8.31 17.22 16.27
N THR A 648 -8.73 16.71 15.11
CA THR A 648 -10.14 16.62 14.67
C THR A 648 -10.45 15.20 14.21
N SER A 649 -11.54 14.63 14.71
CA SER A 649 -12.09 13.32 14.32
C SER A 649 -13.53 13.47 13.87
N PHE A 650 -13.94 12.75 12.83
CA PHE A 650 -15.33 12.70 12.36
C PHE A 650 -15.71 11.28 11.94
N SER A 651 -16.81 10.77 12.49
CA SER A 651 -17.41 9.49 12.13
C SER A 651 -18.70 9.74 11.34
N HIS A 652 -18.82 9.10 10.18
CA HIS A 652 -19.97 9.22 9.29
C HIS A 652 -21.16 8.40 9.81
N GLU A 653 -20.91 7.23 10.42
CA GLU A 653 -21.93 6.28 10.88
C GLU A 653 -23.12 6.92 11.62
N PRO A 654 -22.94 7.71 12.70
CA PRO A 654 -24.08 8.34 13.40
C PRO A 654 -24.81 9.41 12.56
N HIS A 655 -24.22 9.86 11.44
CA HIS A 655 -24.82 10.83 10.52
C HIS A 655 -25.56 10.16 9.35
N LEU A 656 -25.28 8.89 9.02
CA LEU A 656 -25.91 8.22 7.87
C LEU A 656 -27.42 8.02 8.04
N GLY A 657 -27.91 7.90 9.27
CA GLY A 657 -29.34 7.80 9.58
C GLY A 657 -30.11 9.12 9.51
N VAL A 658 -29.44 10.27 9.37
CA VAL A 658 -30.07 11.61 9.39
C VAL A 658 -29.86 12.42 8.11
N VAL A 659 -29.05 11.94 7.16
CA VAL A 659 -28.99 12.54 5.81
C VAL A 659 -30.27 12.23 5.02
N SER A 660 -30.72 13.15 4.17
CA SER A 660 -31.94 12.92 3.38
C SER A 660 -31.70 11.85 2.31
N ALA A 661 -32.72 11.03 2.01
CA ALA A 661 -32.62 10.01 0.96
C ALA A 661 -32.32 10.61 -0.43
N GLU A 662 -32.79 11.84 -0.70
CA GLU A 662 -32.57 12.55 -1.97
C GLU A 662 -31.14 13.07 -2.15
N LYS A 663 -30.49 13.56 -1.07
CA LYS A 663 -29.15 14.17 -1.15
C LYS A 663 -28.04 13.25 -0.68
N GLY A 664 -28.32 12.33 0.24
CA GLY A 664 -27.34 11.42 0.84
C GLY A 664 -26.09 12.17 1.30
N CYS A 665 -24.92 11.75 0.82
CA CYS A 665 -23.62 12.38 1.09
C CYS A 665 -23.56 13.87 0.68
N LEU A 666 -24.34 14.29 -0.33
CA LEU A 666 -24.43 15.68 -0.80
C LEU A 666 -25.21 16.60 0.15
N THR A 667 -25.71 16.07 1.27
CA THR A 667 -26.20 16.89 2.40
C THR A 667 -25.05 17.71 3.00
N CYS A 668 -23.85 17.13 3.07
CA CYS A 668 -22.66 17.76 3.66
C CYS A 668 -21.54 18.06 2.65
N HIS A 669 -21.46 17.30 1.54
CA HIS A 669 -20.41 17.45 0.54
C HIS A 669 -20.90 18.15 -0.73
N GLU A 670 -20.29 19.28 -1.08
CA GLU A 670 -20.55 19.99 -2.34
C GLU A 670 -19.43 19.71 -3.36
N LEU A 671 -19.78 19.22 -4.55
CA LEU A 671 -18.80 18.97 -5.62
C LEU A 671 -18.21 20.29 -6.15
N SER A 672 -16.88 20.38 -6.18
CA SER A 672 -16.17 21.56 -6.67
C SER A 672 -15.87 21.44 -8.17
N ASN A 673 -16.14 22.51 -8.92
CA ASN A 673 -15.73 22.64 -10.32
C ASN A 673 -14.40 23.40 -10.47
N ALA A 674 -13.56 23.39 -9.42
CA ALA A 674 -12.29 24.10 -9.44
C ALA A 674 -11.36 23.53 -10.53
N LYS A 675 -11.01 24.39 -11.48
CA LYS A 675 -10.10 24.05 -12.59
C LYS A 675 -8.72 23.68 -12.05
N GLY A 676 -8.04 22.73 -12.71
CA GLY A 676 -6.68 22.31 -12.34
C GLY A 676 -6.60 21.26 -11.23
N TYR A 677 -7.70 20.57 -10.89
CA TYR A 677 -7.65 19.44 -9.96
C TYR A 677 -6.66 18.35 -10.42
N LEU A 678 -6.66 17.96 -11.70
CA LEU A 678 -5.68 17.00 -12.22
C LEU A 678 -4.25 17.57 -12.29
N ASP A 679 -4.09 18.89 -12.49
CA ASP A 679 -2.78 19.54 -12.56
C ASP A 679 -2.04 19.57 -11.22
N THR A 680 -2.77 19.53 -10.11
CA THR A 680 -2.25 19.36 -8.74
C THR A 680 -1.26 18.19 -8.63
N TYR A 681 -1.49 17.10 -9.36
CA TYR A 681 -0.65 15.90 -9.30
C TYR A 681 0.73 16.11 -9.94
N LYS A 682 0.85 17.02 -10.92
CA LYS A 682 2.12 17.36 -11.59
C LYS A 682 3.12 18.04 -10.65
N ALA A 683 2.65 18.64 -9.55
CA ALA A 683 3.51 19.30 -8.57
C ALA A 683 4.37 18.32 -7.75
N ASN A 684 3.99 17.03 -7.69
CA ASN A 684 4.58 16.01 -6.82
C ASN A 684 4.64 16.40 -5.32
N ASP A 685 3.82 17.38 -4.89
CA ASP A 685 3.76 17.88 -3.52
C ASP A 685 2.32 17.74 -3.02
N PRO A 686 2.05 16.89 -2.02
CA PRO A 686 0.68 16.63 -1.59
C PRO A 686 0.05 17.80 -0.84
N LYS A 687 0.82 18.83 -0.44
CA LYS A 687 0.33 20.04 0.24
C LYS A 687 -0.07 21.16 -0.72
N LYS A 688 0.35 21.10 -2.00
CA LYS A 688 -0.03 22.05 -3.04
C LYS A 688 -1.15 21.48 -3.88
N PHE A 689 -2.40 21.72 -3.46
CA PHE A 689 -3.55 21.07 -4.08
C PHE A 689 -4.78 21.96 -4.20
N VAL A 690 -5.61 21.61 -5.16
CA VAL A 690 -7.02 22.00 -5.27
C VAL A 690 -7.88 20.81 -4.84
N ALA A 691 -8.97 21.05 -4.11
CA ALA A 691 -9.92 20.00 -3.73
C ALA A 691 -11.03 19.83 -4.79
N ASN A 692 -11.45 18.58 -5.03
CA ASN A 692 -12.54 18.24 -5.95
C ASN A 692 -13.94 18.37 -5.29
N PHE A 693 -13.96 18.70 -4.00
CA PHE A 693 -15.14 19.11 -3.23
C PHE A 693 -14.85 20.46 -2.58
N ALA A 694 -15.89 21.26 -2.34
CA ALA A 694 -15.76 22.49 -1.58
C ALA A 694 -15.51 22.15 -0.08
N PRO A 695 -14.81 23.03 0.66
CA PRO A 695 -14.73 22.91 2.11
C PRO A 695 -16.13 22.86 2.74
N VAL A 696 -16.33 21.94 3.68
CA VAL A 696 -17.59 21.86 4.45
C VAL A 696 -17.67 23.11 5.32
N LYS A 697 -18.85 23.71 5.44
CA LYS A 697 -19.06 24.98 6.16
C LYS A 697 -19.52 24.71 7.60
N LYS A 698 -19.27 25.65 8.51
CA LYS A 698 -19.67 25.53 9.92
C LYS A 698 -21.19 25.37 10.05
N GLU A 699 -21.93 26.08 9.20
CA GLU A 699 -23.38 26.10 9.12
C GLU A 699 -23.97 24.71 8.84
N THR A 700 -23.24 23.86 8.10
CA THR A 700 -23.62 22.47 7.83
C THR A 700 -23.68 21.63 9.10
N CYS A 701 -22.76 21.83 10.04
CA CYS A 701 -22.79 21.15 11.33
C CYS A 701 -23.79 21.84 12.28
N ALA A 702 -23.83 23.18 12.27
CA ALA A 702 -24.71 23.99 13.11
C ALA A 702 -26.21 23.79 12.83
N SER A 703 -26.57 23.25 11.65
CA SER A 703 -27.96 22.93 11.29
C SER A 703 -28.54 21.70 11.98
N CYS A 704 -27.73 20.96 12.75
CA CYS A 704 -28.18 19.85 13.59
C CYS A 704 -27.57 19.89 15.01
N HIS A 705 -26.35 20.42 15.15
CA HIS A 705 -25.69 20.60 16.44
C HIS A 705 -26.07 21.96 17.04
N GLY A 706 -26.78 21.98 18.17
CA GLY A 706 -27.32 23.21 18.74
C GLY A 706 -28.22 23.01 19.96
N LYS A 707 -28.72 24.12 20.51
CA LYS A 707 -29.37 24.19 21.85
C LYS A 707 -30.67 23.36 22.02
N LYS A 708 -31.18 22.67 20.99
CA LYS A 708 -32.40 21.83 21.04
C LYS A 708 -32.38 20.57 20.17
N GLU A 709 -31.29 20.26 19.47
CA GLU A 709 -31.26 19.20 18.45
C GLU A 709 -30.21 18.13 18.79
N VAL A 710 -28.92 18.40 18.57
CA VAL A 710 -27.81 17.51 18.98
C VAL A 710 -26.78 18.28 19.84
N ARG A 711 -26.13 17.57 20.78
CA ARG A 711 -25.00 18.09 21.57
C ARG A 711 -23.91 18.69 20.67
N GLN A 712 -23.24 19.75 21.13
CA GLN A 712 -22.26 20.51 20.35
C GLN A 712 -20.91 20.70 21.07
N ASP A 713 -20.63 19.87 22.08
CA ASP A 713 -19.44 19.95 22.92
C ASP A 713 -18.16 19.69 22.12
N CYS A 714 -17.06 20.40 22.45
CA CYS A 714 -15.81 20.36 21.68
C CYS A 714 -15.26 18.94 21.50
N VAL A 715 -15.38 18.08 22.52
CA VAL A 715 -14.86 16.69 22.52
C VAL A 715 -15.64 15.72 21.63
N LEU A 716 -16.74 16.16 20.99
CA LEU A 716 -17.43 15.39 19.96
C LEU A 716 -16.66 15.39 18.62
N CYS A 717 -15.99 16.51 18.32
CA CYS A 717 -15.24 16.73 17.08
C CYS A 717 -13.72 16.75 17.29
N HIS A 718 -13.26 17.08 18.50
CA HIS A 718 -11.84 17.23 18.83
C HIS A 718 -11.30 16.13 19.75
N LYS A 719 -10.13 15.59 19.41
CA LYS A 719 -9.41 14.67 20.31
C LYS A 719 -8.79 15.46 21.46
N TYR A 720 -8.96 14.98 22.70
CA TYR A 720 -8.30 15.58 23.86
C TYR A 720 -6.78 15.33 23.86
N HIS A 721 -6.37 14.11 23.50
CA HIS A 721 -4.97 13.77 23.20
C HIS A 721 -4.81 13.56 21.70
N VAL A 722 -3.84 14.24 21.09
CA VAL A 722 -3.54 14.14 19.64
C VAL A 722 -2.51 13.06 19.35
N THR A 723 -1.76 12.64 20.34
CA THR A 723 -0.87 11.47 20.28
C THR A 723 -1.50 10.35 21.08
N ASP A 724 -1.57 9.16 20.49
CA ASP A 724 -2.11 7.98 21.18
C ASP A 724 -1.24 7.61 22.39
N ILE A 725 -1.91 7.11 23.44
CA ILE A 725 -1.29 6.74 24.71
C ILE A 725 -1.13 5.22 24.72
N PHE A 726 0.10 4.74 24.55
CA PHE A 726 0.39 3.32 24.50
C PHE A 726 0.65 2.76 25.90
N THR A 727 -0.05 1.68 26.27
CA THR A 727 0.27 0.92 27.49
C THR A 727 1.14 -0.29 27.13
N PRO A 728 2.21 -0.61 27.90
CA PRO A 728 3.12 -1.73 27.59
C PRO A 728 2.44 -3.09 27.44
N VAL A 729 1.28 -3.29 28.08
CA VAL A 729 0.47 -4.52 27.97
C VAL A 729 0.00 -4.75 26.52
N MET A 730 -0.21 -3.69 25.73
CA MET A 730 -0.55 -3.80 24.30
C MET A 730 0.67 -4.04 23.39
N GLN A 731 1.88 -4.14 23.96
CA GLN A 731 3.13 -4.46 23.26
C GLN A 731 3.75 -5.80 23.70
N THR A 732 2.97 -6.69 24.34
CA THR A 732 3.45 -8.06 24.62
C THR A 732 3.76 -8.80 23.33
N LYS A 733 5.05 -8.89 22.99
CA LYS A 733 5.54 -9.87 22.03
C LYS A 733 5.21 -11.26 22.56
N ILE A 734 4.66 -12.11 21.70
CA ILE A 734 4.62 -13.55 21.94
C ILE A 734 6.08 -14.01 22.07
N PRO A 735 6.46 -14.79 23.11
CA PRO A 735 7.81 -15.30 23.20
C PRO A 735 8.14 -16.15 21.97
N GLU A 736 9.26 -15.84 21.32
CA GLU A 736 9.83 -16.69 20.27
C GLU A 736 10.12 -18.08 20.87
N LYS A 737 9.81 -19.12 20.10
CA LYS A 737 9.72 -20.51 20.57
C LYS A 737 10.96 -21.32 20.19
#